data_AF-A0A6S6TXK7-F1
#
_entry.id   AF-A0A6S6TXK7-F1
#
_cell.length_a   1.000
_cell.length_b   1.000
_cell.length_c   1.000
_cell.angle_alpha   90.00
_cell.angle_beta   90.00
_cell.angle_gamma   90.00
#
_symmetry.space_group_name_H-M   'P 1'
#
loop_
_entity.id
_entity.type
_entity.pdbx_description
1 polymer ?
#
loop_
_entity_poly.entity_id
_entity_poly.type
_entity_poly.pdbx_seq_one_letter_code
_entity_poly.pdbx_strand_id
1 'polypeptide(L)'
;MKILYVKANSERAREFQLKTIIYEIDGQKYVKKEAMLPEAIPHLKKMKSTYTSLHKSIQNPKIKLAKIINESETSLTFEFIEGISLASKYNAAKKRNKEQSVLDIYYTLLQEGFKTTAFDTKTMVTEAFKQVLGDFDYSTYNGQRCFDGISNIDLIFSNIIFKNENIYLIDYEWVYDFNIPIDFAIFRALHKHNDLHWKMEKHFVFNRVVGEHGFLNIHKKYQLRREDGLKNLNIKDEEIADLKTIISDKDSIISDKDRHISIQEKQSQSIISDKDQHIENQSRHIDEIKAEFQTQVKQLSGDVEHWHNVARTMTFKGRIKKVIKKVIPPSLLHSLIKQDTIENKPIEVEQSVPVNEYIYREPIYTQKIEDALNSFKEQPLISIIMPVYNVDPKWLDLAIESIEKQWYSNWELCLADDKSTNQATLDYLTSLKNPKIKVTFLEKNGNISIASNAALSLTSGTYVVLMDNDDEITPDALYEVIKSINETGAEFIYSDEDKIEMDGSYSDPHFKPDFAPDMFLSQNYLSHLGVIKKELITKVGGFTAGLEGSQDFDLYLKVLEHTNKIHHITKVLYHWRKIPGSTAAEYGEKSYAQEAGRKALVNAMERKGIKAEVKNGQTPGTYKVDYAIENTPLVSIIIPFKDMPELLTICVESILEKSTYDNFEIIGISNNSEKEETFDEMKRLTSLDGRIQFHEYNVPFNYSQINNYAVNTYAKGEQILFLNNDIEIITPTWIEEMLMYSQQKQNGAIGAKLYFPNDTIQHAGLIMAPKTIHSVILVYQGYPKDHYGYGSRLRCVNNYSAVTAACLMLKRSLFDQIDGFDAQNLSVAYNDVDLCLRLQEAGYNNIWTPYCEAYHHESISRGYEVSRASVERREKEKFHLKQKHPNVFTMNDPYYNKNLTRFSLSSDISESNKKTYQDVEGIDFEETIYIQKKLHPKKHHRVTLFSHFDADNEVKPYVVTYLKALSAISDVIFVSTAESINEEKLKSIEPYCTDILVKKNIGYDFGAWKSGLNYLGDSLNQYDALILCNDSVFGPLNALEPIFEQMHNYDVWSMTDNHEIAYHLQSYFMVYNKKAFTSTVFQNFWENFKIYPNKQMLIENNEIGYSRNLIDSNLKCGAYYSTVDRHYVNVLQYYWKELIEVHKFPFIKKEVLTTNPLQIETHDWKEVIQNNSAYDTELIETLL
;
A
#
# COMPACT_ATOMS: atom_id res chain seq x y z
N MET A 1 -30.56 -30.29 -15.84
CA MET A 1 -30.22 -29.35 -14.75
C MET A 1 -28.74 -29.02 -14.84
N LYS A 2 -28.39 -27.78 -15.15
CA LYS A 2 -27.00 -27.28 -15.21
C LYS A 2 -26.73 -26.43 -13.98
N ILE A 3 -25.73 -26.77 -13.18
CA ILE A 3 -25.35 -25.96 -12.01
C ILE A 3 -24.50 -24.78 -12.49
N LEU A 4 -24.86 -23.56 -12.08
CA LEU A 4 -24.17 -22.32 -12.44
C LEU A 4 -23.31 -21.79 -11.28
N TYR A 5 -23.74 -22.01 -10.04
CA TYR A 5 -23.03 -21.54 -8.85
C TYR A 5 -23.38 -22.39 -7.63
N VAL A 6 -22.41 -22.63 -6.75
CA VAL A 6 -22.62 -23.31 -5.47
C VAL A 6 -21.85 -22.58 -4.38
N LYS A 7 -22.51 -22.32 -3.26
CA LYS A 7 -21.90 -21.80 -2.03
C LYS A 7 -22.37 -22.62 -0.84
N ALA A 8 -21.45 -23.20 -0.09
CA ALA A 8 -21.72 -23.92 1.16
C ALA A 8 -21.10 -23.16 2.32
N ASN A 9 -21.71 -23.19 3.51
CA ASN A 9 -21.14 -22.61 4.72
C ASN A 9 -20.96 -23.68 5.79
N SER A 10 -19.74 -24.24 5.86
CA SER A 10 -19.34 -25.27 6.83
C SER A 10 -18.77 -24.73 8.14
N GLU A 11 -18.55 -23.41 8.25
CA GLU A 11 -17.95 -22.76 9.42
C GLU A 11 -18.98 -22.35 10.47
N ARG A 12 -20.27 -22.34 10.11
CA ARG A 12 -21.36 -22.07 11.05
C ARG A 12 -21.64 -23.26 11.96
N ALA A 13 -22.29 -23.01 13.10
CA ALA A 13 -22.85 -24.07 13.92
C ALA A 13 -23.78 -24.97 13.09
N ARG A 14 -23.81 -26.27 13.41
CA ARG A 14 -24.38 -27.33 12.56
C ARG A 14 -25.84 -27.06 12.19
N GLU A 15 -26.59 -26.45 13.09
CA GLU A 15 -27.99 -26.06 12.92
C GLU A 15 -28.22 -24.89 11.94
N PHE A 16 -27.17 -24.19 11.50
CA PHE A 16 -27.23 -23.06 10.55
C PHE A 16 -26.47 -23.32 9.24
N GLN A 17 -26.01 -24.55 8.99
CA GLN A 17 -25.26 -24.90 7.79
C GLN A 17 -26.16 -25.18 6.59
N LEU A 18 -26.27 -24.20 5.70
CA LEU A 18 -27.00 -24.29 4.43
C LEU A 18 -26.07 -24.21 3.22
N LYS A 19 -26.47 -24.88 2.14
CA LYS A 19 -25.87 -24.83 0.81
C LYS A 19 -26.80 -24.08 -0.14
N THR A 20 -26.29 -23.06 -0.82
CA THR A 20 -26.99 -22.30 -1.87
C THR A 20 -26.50 -22.79 -3.24
N ILE A 21 -27.42 -23.18 -4.12
CA ILE A 21 -27.14 -23.71 -5.46
C ILE A 21 -27.95 -22.89 -6.46
N ILE A 22 -27.29 -22.24 -7.41
CA ILE A 22 -27.94 -21.63 -8.58
C ILE A 22 -27.82 -22.60 -9.73
N TYR A 23 -28.93 -22.94 -10.37
CA TYR A 23 -28.96 -23.89 -11.45
C TYR A 23 -29.99 -23.51 -12.52
N GLU A 24 -29.84 -24.09 -13.70
CA GLU A 24 -30.67 -23.83 -14.88
C GLU A 24 -31.32 -25.13 -15.37
N ILE A 25 -32.61 -25.04 -15.72
CA ILE A 25 -33.39 -26.08 -16.39
C ILE A 25 -34.16 -25.40 -17.52
N ASP A 26 -34.00 -25.91 -18.75
CA ASP A 26 -34.67 -25.42 -19.96
C ASP A 26 -34.56 -23.90 -20.18
N GLY A 27 -33.38 -23.32 -19.89
CA GLY A 27 -33.11 -21.89 -20.02
C GLY A 27 -33.62 -21.01 -18.88
N GLN A 28 -34.31 -21.59 -17.88
CA GLN A 28 -34.81 -20.88 -16.71
C GLN A 28 -33.92 -21.16 -15.48
N LYS A 29 -33.52 -20.10 -14.77
CA LYS A 29 -32.63 -20.15 -13.60
C LYS A 29 -33.42 -20.22 -12.29
N TYR A 30 -32.87 -20.95 -11.32
CA TYR A 30 -33.44 -21.17 -10.00
C TYR A 30 -32.37 -21.09 -8.90
N VAL A 31 -32.78 -20.78 -7.67
CA VAL A 31 -31.89 -20.75 -6.49
C VAL A 31 -32.41 -21.74 -5.44
N LYS A 32 -31.65 -22.81 -5.17
CA LYS A 32 -31.97 -23.81 -4.13
C LYS A 32 -31.14 -23.57 -2.87
N LYS A 33 -31.79 -23.45 -1.72
CA LYS A 33 -31.21 -23.52 -0.38
C LYS A 33 -31.43 -24.93 0.16
N GLU A 34 -30.37 -25.62 0.55
CA GLU A 34 -30.38 -27.01 0.97
C GLU A 34 -29.68 -27.17 2.32
N ALA A 35 -30.30 -27.89 3.25
CA ALA A 35 -29.69 -28.21 4.55
C ALA A 35 -28.50 -29.16 4.34
N MET A 36 -27.32 -28.78 4.84
CA MET A 36 -26.12 -29.63 4.73
C MET A 36 -26.15 -30.80 5.70
N LEU A 37 -26.81 -30.62 6.85
CA LEU A 37 -26.93 -31.58 7.92
C LEU A 37 -28.39 -31.66 8.41
N PRO A 38 -28.86 -32.79 8.96
CA PRO A 38 -30.20 -32.92 9.52
C PRO A 38 -30.54 -31.83 10.56
N GLU A 39 -29.55 -31.40 11.34
CA GLU A 39 -29.69 -30.37 12.37
C GLU A 39 -30.02 -28.99 11.80
N ALA A 40 -29.75 -28.73 10.51
CA ALA A 40 -30.07 -27.47 9.82
C ALA A 40 -31.51 -27.45 9.24
N ILE A 41 -32.21 -28.58 9.23
CA ILE A 41 -33.60 -28.68 8.73
C ILE A 41 -34.56 -27.74 9.50
N PRO A 42 -34.52 -27.63 10.84
CA PRO A 42 -35.35 -26.67 11.58
C PRO A 42 -35.11 -25.22 11.16
N HIS A 43 -33.87 -24.83 10.89
CA HIS A 43 -33.53 -23.47 10.43
C HIS A 43 -34.09 -23.22 9.02
N LEU A 44 -33.98 -24.19 8.12
CA LEU A 44 -34.59 -24.12 6.78
C LEU A 44 -36.14 -24.02 6.85
N LYS A 45 -36.79 -24.79 7.73
CA LYS A 45 -38.24 -24.70 7.98
C LYS A 45 -38.62 -23.34 8.57
N LYS A 46 -37.81 -22.79 9.47
CA LYS A 46 -37.98 -21.44 10.01
C LYS A 46 -37.94 -20.40 8.89
N MET A 47 -36.97 -20.47 7.98
CA MET A 47 -36.84 -19.56 6.83
C MET A 47 -38.12 -19.47 5.97
N LYS A 48 -38.84 -20.59 5.79
CA LYS A 48 -40.15 -20.57 5.09
C LYS A 48 -41.24 -19.85 5.88
N SER A 49 -41.32 -20.11 7.18
CA SER A 49 -42.30 -19.46 8.05
C SER A 49 -42.07 -17.95 8.11
N THR A 50 -40.81 -17.52 8.22
CA THR A 50 -40.41 -16.11 8.29
C THR A 50 -40.53 -15.42 6.94
N TYR A 51 -40.28 -16.10 5.80
CA TYR A 51 -40.59 -15.59 4.45
C TYR A 51 -42.05 -15.15 4.33
N THR A 52 -42.98 -16.00 4.79
CA THR A 52 -44.42 -15.71 4.72
C THR A 52 -44.80 -14.50 5.56
N SER A 53 -44.19 -14.37 6.74
CA SER A 53 -44.42 -13.25 7.66
C SER A 53 -43.78 -11.94 7.17
N LEU A 54 -42.58 -12.01 6.58
CA LEU A 54 -41.90 -10.88 5.95
C LEU A 54 -42.71 -10.34 4.75
N HIS A 55 -43.31 -11.21 3.96
CA HIS A 55 -44.20 -10.79 2.87
C HIS A 55 -45.38 -9.95 3.39
N LYS A 56 -45.89 -10.22 4.59
CA LYS A 56 -46.99 -9.47 5.21
C LYS A 56 -46.53 -8.17 5.90
N SER A 57 -45.24 -8.00 6.17
CA SER A 57 -44.68 -6.79 6.79
C SER A 57 -44.28 -5.71 5.77
N ILE A 58 -44.17 -6.06 4.48
CA ILE A 58 -43.89 -5.09 3.40
C ILE A 58 -45.08 -4.14 3.21
N GLN A 59 -44.83 -2.84 3.27
CA GLN A 59 -45.82 -1.77 3.03
C GLN A 59 -45.73 -1.19 1.61
N ASN A 60 -44.51 -1.09 1.07
CA ASN A 60 -44.32 -0.51 -0.26
C ASN A 60 -44.64 -1.56 -1.36
N PRO A 61 -45.64 -1.30 -2.23
CA PRO A 61 -46.07 -2.28 -3.24
C PRO A 61 -45.00 -2.57 -4.30
N LYS A 62 -43.97 -1.72 -4.44
CA LYS A 62 -42.82 -1.94 -5.33
C LYS A 62 -41.83 -2.98 -4.79
N ILE A 63 -41.86 -3.26 -3.49
CA ILE A 63 -41.00 -4.28 -2.87
C ILE A 63 -41.64 -5.65 -3.07
N LYS A 64 -40.88 -6.59 -3.63
CA LYS A 64 -41.28 -7.97 -3.92
C LYS A 64 -40.30 -8.94 -3.28
N LEU A 65 -40.78 -10.14 -2.95
CA LEU A 65 -39.92 -11.27 -2.57
C LEU A 65 -39.84 -12.26 -3.74
N ALA A 66 -38.71 -12.96 -3.87
CA ALA A 66 -38.56 -14.04 -4.83
C ALA A 66 -39.45 -15.22 -4.43
N LYS A 67 -40.30 -15.69 -5.35
CA LYS A 67 -41.25 -16.77 -5.10
C LYS A 67 -40.56 -18.08 -4.79
N ILE A 68 -41.07 -18.79 -3.79
CA ILE A 68 -40.76 -20.21 -3.56
C ILE A 68 -41.48 -21.02 -4.65
N ILE A 69 -40.71 -21.76 -5.44
CA ILE A 69 -41.17 -22.57 -6.57
C ILE A 69 -41.30 -24.04 -6.20
N ASN A 70 -40.42 -24.55 -5.34
CA ASN A 70 -40.44 -25.94 -4.91
C ASN A 70 -39.91 -26.09 -3.47
N GLU A 71 -40.38 -27.11 -2.77
CA GLU A 71 -40.02 -27.42 -1.38
C GLU A 71 -39.86 -28.92 -1.19
N SER A 72 -38.84 -29.29 -0.43
CA SER A 72 -38.68 -30.63 0.14
C SER A 72 -38.36 -30.53 1.63
N GLU A 73 -38.32 -31.67 2.31
CA GLU A 73 -37.94 -31.72 3.72
C GLU A 73 -36.55 -31.12 4.00
N THR A 74 -35.65 -31.18 3.02
CA THR A 74 -34.25 -30.74 3.14
C THR A 74 -33.90 -29.55 2.26
N SER A 75 -34.83 -28.98 1.47
CA SER A 75 -34.51 -27.87 0.57
C SER A 75 -35.68 -26.94 0.23
N LEU A 76 -35.36 -25.68 -0.06
CA LEU A 76 -36.27 -24.66 -0.58
C LEU A 76 -35.71 -24.09 -1.87
N THR A 77 -36.52 -24.06 -2.92
CA THR A 77 -36.14 -23.52 -4.24
C THR A 77 -36.92 -22.25 -4.54
N PHE A 78 -36.20 -21.19 -4.86
CA PHE A 78 -36.71 -19.87 -5.23
C PHE A 78 -36.52 -19.61 -6.73
N GLU A 79 -37.35 -18.72 -7.29
CA GLU A 79 -37.09 -18.15 -8.61
C GLU A 79 -35.80 -17.32 -8.61
N PHE A 80 -35.07 -17.34 -9.71
CA PHE A 80 -33.90 -16.47 -9.87
C PHE A 80 -34.32 -15.08 -10.37
N ILE A 81 -33.88 -14.03 -9.67
CA ILE A 81 -34.18 -12.64 -10.04
C ILE A 81 -33.03 -12.04 -10.84
N GLU A 82 -33.25 -11.84 -12.14
CA GLU A 82 -32.31 -11.15 -13.02
C GLU A 82 -32.54 -9.63 -12.99
N GLY A 83 -31.59 -8.88 -12.44
CA GLY A 83 -31.66 -7.42 -12.26
C GLY A 83 -30.33 -6.84 -11.76
N ILE A 84 -30.33 -5.54 -11.42
CA ILE A 84 -29.13 -4.82 -10.94
C ILE A 84 -29.17 -4.74 -9.41
N SER A 85 -28.16 -5.25 -8.72
CA SER A 85 -28.09 -5.15 -7.26
C SER A 85 -27.85 -3.71 -6.79
N LEU A 86 -28.28 -3.39 -5.56
CA LEU A 86 -27.97 -2.12 -4.91
C LEU A 86 -26.46 -1.93 -4.78
N ALA A 87 -25.69 -3.01 -4.57
CA ALA A 87 -24.23 -2.98 -4.56
C ALA A 87 -23.65 -2.52 -5.92
N SER A 88 -24.17 -3.03 -7.04
CA SER A 88 -23.75 -2.59 -8.37
C SER A 88 -24.14 -1.13 -8.66
N LYS A 89 -25.33 -0.70 -8.21
CA LYS A 89 -25.73 0.71 -8.29
C LYS A 89 -24.84 1.62 -7.45
N TYR A 90 -24.52 1.20 -6.24
CA TYR A 90 -23.60 1.92 -5.34
C TYR A 90 -22.22 2.05 -5.97
N ASN A 91 -21.65 0.97 -6.52
CA ASN A 91 -20.35 1.02 -7.19
C ASN A 91 -20.36 1.91 -8.44
N ALA A 92 -21.44 1.89 -9.22
CA ALA A 92 -21.60 2.79 -10.37
C ALA A 92 -21.74 4.26 -9.95
N ALA A 93 -22.45 4.53 -8.86
CA ALA A 93 -22.60 5.87 -8.28
C ALA A 93 -21.29 6.37 -7.66
N LYS A 94 -20.52 5.49 -6.99
CA LYS A 94 -19.19 5.75 -6.44
C LYS A 94 -18.21 6.23 -7.52
N LYS A 95 -18.24 5.62 -8.72
CA LYS A 95 -17.43 6.08 -9.88
C LYS A 95 -17.79 7.51 -10.33
N ARG A 96 -18.94 8.04 -9.92
CA ARG A 96 -19.46 9.36 -10.28
C ARG A 96 -19.61 10.30 -9.08
N ASN A 97 -19.11 9.91 -7.89
CA ASN A 97 -19.29 10.63 -6.61
C ASN A 97 -20.76 10.92 -6.26
N LYS A 98 -21.67 9.99 -6.56
CA LYS A 98 -23.12 10.10 -6.28
C LYS A 98 -23.63 9.04 -5.31
N GLU A 99 -22.76 8.46 -4.48
CA GLU A 99 -23.11 7.40 -3.53
C GLU A 99 -24.26 7.79 -2.58
N GLN A 100 -24.36 9.06 -2.20
CA GLN A 100 -25.38 9.55 -1.28
C GLN A 100 -26.80 9.26 -1.80
N SER A 101 -27.06 9.50 -3.08
CA SER A 101 -28.36 9.20 -3.70
C SER A 101 -28.76 7.73 -3.59
N VAL A 102 -27.79 6.81 -3.58
CA VAL A 102 -28.03 5.37 -3.43
C VAL A 102 -28.27 5.00 -1.96
N LEU A 103 -27.58 5.68 -1.03
CA LEU A 103 -27.80 5.53 0.41
C LEU A 103 -29.16 6.08 0.85
N ASP A 104 -29.63 7.19 0.27
CA ASP A 104 -30.95 7.76 0.54
C ASP A 104 -32.06 6.81 0.07
N ILE A 105 -31.88 6.19 -1.11
CA ILE A 105 -32.78 5.13 -1.61
C ILE A 105 -32.81 3.95 -0.63
N TYR A 106 -31.65 3.53 -0.13
CA TYR A 106 -31.56 2.42 0.83
C TYR A 106 -32.26 2.76 2.15
N TYR A 107 -32.05 3.96 2.68
CA TYR A 107 -32.67 4.43 3.92
C TYR A 107 -34.19 4.53 3.79
N THR A 108 -34.66 5.18 2.72
CA THR A 108 -36.10 5.29 2.40
C THR A 108 -36.73 3.90 2.28
N LEU A 109 -36.04 2.95 1.64
CA LEU A 109 -36.50 1.58 1.53
C LEU A 109 -36.68 0.90 2.89
N LEU A 110 -35.78 1.10 3.85
CA LEU A 110 -35.93 0.50 5.18
C LEU A 110 -37.04 1.17 6.00
N GLN A 111 -37.18 2.49 5.86
CA GLN A 111 -38.13 3.27 6.67
C GLN A 111 -39.58 3.20 6.19
N GLU A 112 -39.79 3.18 4.88
CA GLU A 112 -41.10 3.25 4.26
C GLU A 112 -41.46 1.93 3.54
N GLY A 113 -40.50 1.02 3.41
CA GLY A 113 -40.70 -0.28 2.77
C GLY A 113 -41.40 -1.31 3.66
N PHE A 114 -41.30 -1.17 4.98
CA PHE A 114 -41.77 -2.15 5.96
C PHE A 114 -42.65 -1.51 7.03
N LYS A 115 -43.47 -2.31 7.70
CA LYS A 115 -44.18 -1.90 8.92
C LYS A 115 -43.15 -1.57 10.00
N THR A 116 -43.32 -0.43 10.64
CA THR A 116 -42.43 0.06 11.68
C THR A 116 -43.20 0.52 12.90
N THR A 117 -42.55 0.46 14.06
CA THR A 117 -43.07 0.95 15.33
C THR A 117 -41.94 1.64 16.11
N ALA A 118 -42.30 2.31 17.21
CA ALA A 118 -41.32 2.89 18.12
C ALA A 118 -40.77 1.79 19.03
N PHE A 119 -39.45 1.70 19.12
CA PHE A 119 -38.76 0.73 19.95
C PHE A 119 -39.01 1.03 21.43
N ASP A 120 -39.39 0.01 22.19
CA ASP A 120 -39.57 0.08 23.63
C ASP A 120 -38.82 -1.06 24.31
N THR A 121 -37.74 -0.70 24.98
CA THR A 121 -36.83 -1.61 25.67
C THR A 121 -37.56 -2.50 26.68
N LYS A 122 -38.62 -1.99 27.34
CA LYS A 122 -39.34 -2.75 28.38
C LYS A 122 -40.18 -3.87 27.81
N THR A 123 -40.68 -3.72 26.58
CA THR A 123 -41.61 -4.67 25.97
C THR A 123 -40.99 -5.47 24.83
N MET A 124 -39.90 -4.97 24.22
CA MET A 124 -39.33 -5.54 22.99
C MET A 124 -37.99 -6.26 23.19
N VAL A 125 -37.26 -6.01 24.28
CA VAL A 125 -36.02 -6.75 24.60
C VAL A 125 -36.37 -8.02 25.35
N THR A 126 -36.66 -9.08 24.59
CA THR A 126 -36.95 -10.43 25.09
C THR A 126 -35.68 -11.28 25.18
N GLU A 127 -35.75 -12.45 25.83
CA GLU A 127 -34.63 -13.40 25.85
C GLU A 127 -34.21 -13.86 24.44
N ALA A 128 -35.16 -14.04 23.52
CA ALA A 128 -34.85 -14.36 22.13
C ALA A 128 -34.11 -13.21 21.41
N PHE A 129 -34.47 -11.95 21.71
CA PHE A 129 -33.77 -10.77 21.22
C PHE A 129 -32.34 -10.73 21.76
N LYS A 130 -32.15 -10.96 23.06
CA LYS A 130 -30.82 -10.99 23.72
C LYS A 130 -29.92 -12.12 23.23
N GLN A 131 -30.48 -13.30 22.94
CA GLN A 131 -29.72 -14.42 22.38
C GLN A 131 -29.14 -14.09 21.00
N VAL A 132 -29.87 -13.31 20.19
CA VAL A 132 -29.46 -12.97 18.82
C VAL A 132 -28.56 -11.72 18.77
N LEU A 133 -28.89 -10.70 19.58
CA LEU A 133 -28.24 -9.39 19.51
C LEU A 133 -27.31 -9.08 20.68
N GLY A 134 -27.32 -9.90 21.74
CA GLY A 134 -26.58 -9.68 22.98
C GLY A 134 -27.45 -9.07 24.09
N ASP A 135 -27.03 -9.26 25.34
CA ASP A 135 -27.69 -8.65 26.50
C ASP A 135 -27.02 -7.30 26.84
N PHE A 136 -27.53 -6.22 26.25
CA PHE A 136 -27.03 -4.85 26.41
C PHE A 136 -28.09 -3.93 27.05
N ASP A 137 -27.67 -2.76 27.52
CA ASP A 137 -28.62 -1.70 27.84
C ASP A 137 -29.10 -1.03 26.54
N TYR A 138 -30.35 -1.30 26.18
CA TYR A 138 -30.98 -0.76 24.98
C TYR A 138 -31.84 0.49 25.26
N SER A 139 -31.82 1.04 26.48
CA SER A 139 -32.72 2.15 26.84
C SER A 139 -32.55 3.40 25.98
N THR A 140 -31.36 3.61 25.41
CA THR A 140 -31.02 4.71 24.49
C THR A 140 -31.74 4.61 23.14
N TYR A 141 -32.32 3.44 22.83
CA TYR A 141 -33.09 3.19 21.61
C TYR A 141 -34.59 3.42 21.81
N ASN A 142 -35.06 3.72 23.02
CA ASN A 142 -36.47 3.99 23.26
C ASN A 142 -36.97 5.14 22.37
N GLY A 143 -38.07 4.89 21.65
CA GLY A 143 -38.64 5.84 20.70
C GLY A 143 -38.02 5.83 19.30
N GLN A 144 -36.90 5.11 19.08
CA GLN A 144 -36.34 4.96 17.73
C GLN A 144 -37.20 4.05 16.86
N ARG A 145 -37.11 4.20 15.54
CA ARG A 145 -37.90 3.40 14.60
C ARG A 145 -37.31 1.99 14.47
N CYS A 146 -38.11 0.97 14.74
CA CYS A 146 -37.75 -0.44 14.54
C CYS A 146 -38.75 -1.12 13.61
N PHE A 147 -38.38 -2.30 13.08
CA PHE A 147 -39.36 -3.15 12.39
C PHE A 147 -40.47 -3.59 13.35
N ASP A 148 -41.68 -3.74 12.82
CA ASP A 148 -42.87 -4.15 13.58
C ASP A 148 -43.21 -5.63 13.31
N GLY A 149 -42.99 -6.46 14.31
CA GLY A 149 -43.28 -7.90 14.36
C GLY A 149 -42.35 -8.81 13.57
N ILE A 150 -41.75 -8.34 12.46
CA ILE A 150 -40.82 -9.12 11.63
C ILE A 150 -39.64 -8.27 11.18
N SER A 151 -38.43 -8.71 11.51
CA SER A 151 -37.17 -8.00 11.22
C SER A 151 -36.28 -8.80 10.28
N ASN A 152 -35.88 -8.23 9.14
CA ASN A 152 -34.87 -8.82 8.28
C ASN A 152 -33.54 -8.05 8.43
N ILE A 153 -32.53 -8.70 8.99
CA ILE A 153 -31.20 -8.08 9.19
C ILE A 153 -30.22 -8.41 8.07
N ASP A 154 -30.63 -9.20 7.08
CA ASP A 154 -29.82 -9.57 5.91
C ASP A 154 -30.10 -8.72 4.67
N LEU A 155 -30.66 -7.52 4.88
CA LEU A 155 -30.92 -6.49 3.86
C LEU A 155 -29.64 -5.78 3.38
N ILE A 156 -28.55 -6.53 3.20
CA ILE A 156 -27.27 -6.01 2.68
C ILE A 156 -27.38 -5.63 1.19
N PHE A 157 -26.47 -4.80 0.68
CA PHE A 157 -26.60 -4.22 -0.66
C PHE A 157 -26.61 -5.26 -1.81
N SER A 158 -25.97 -6.42 -1.62
CA SER A 158 -26.00 -7.51 -2.60
C SER A 158 -27.36 -8.22 -2.66
N ASN A 159 -28.17 -8.13 -1.61
CA ASN A 159 -29.42 -8.85 -1.43
C ASN A 159 -30.66 -8.03 -1.86
N ILE A 160 -30.44 -6.83 -2.40
CA ILE A 160 -31.49 -5.93 -2.89
C ILE A 160 -31.31 -5.78 -4.40
N ILE A 161 -32.24 -6.31 -5.20
CA ILE A 161 -32.14 -6.35 -6.66
C ILE A 161 -33.21 -5.45 -7.28
N PHE A 162 -32.80 -4.52 -8.14
CA PHE A 162 -33.70 -3.68 -8.91
C PHE A 162 -33.99 -4.34 -10.26
N LYS A 163 -35.28 -4.55 -10.57
CA LYS A 163 -35.75 -5.06 -11.85
C LYS A 163 -36.98 -4.27 -12.29
N ASN A 164 -36.83 -3.49 -13.36
CA ASN A 164 -37.81 -2.50 -13.82
C ASN A 164 -38.18 -1.53 -12.68
N GLU A 165 -39.47 -1.33 -12.41
CA GLU A 165 -39.95 -0.47 -11.32
C GLU A 165 -40.01 -1.17 -9.95
N ASN A 166 -39.68 -2.47 -9.87
CA ASN A 166 -39.78 -3.26 -8.65
C ASN A 166 -38.40 -3.47 -7.98
N ILE A 167 -38.44 -3.63 -6.66
CA ILE A 167 -37.29 -3.92 -5.81
C ILE A 167 -37.49 -5.32 -5.22
N TYR A 168 -36.62 -6.25 -5.56
CA TYR A 168 -36.66 -7.62 -5.07
C TYR A 168 -35.70 -7.80 -3.91
N LEU A 169 -36.21 -8.25 -2.78
CA LEU A 169 -35.38 -8.66 -1.64
C LEU A 169 -35.12 -10.16 -1.78
N ILE A 170 -33.86 -10.55 -1.71
CA ILE A 170 -33.42 -11.95 -1.76
C ILE A 170 -32.64 -12.31 -0.48
N ASP A 171 -32.49 -13.60 -0.24
CA ASP A 171 -31.90 -14.17 0.98
C ASP A 171 -32.72 -13.87 2.26
N TYR A 172 -33.26 -14.93 2.87
CA TYR A 172 -34.22 -14.84 3.99
C TYR A 172 -33.72 -15.56 5.23
N GLU A 173 -32.43 -15.87 5.26
CA GLU A 173 -31.79 -16.70 6.28
C GLU A 173 -31.85 -16.06 7.68
N TRP A 174 -31.73 -14.72 7.74
CA TRP A 174 -31.70 -13.96 8.99
C TRP A 174 -32.91 -13.03 9.11
N VAL A 175 -34.09 -13.66 9.15
CA VAL A 175 -35.37 -13.01 9.42
C VAL A 175 -35.90 -13.49 10.77
N TYR A 176 -36.27 -12.54 11.63
CA TYR A 176 -36.71 -12.78 13.00
C TYR A 176 -38.12 -12.28 13.25
N ASP A 177 -38.78 -12.89 14.22
CA ASP A 177 -40.16 -12.62 14.67
C ASP A 177 -40.23 -11.69 15.89
N PHE A 178 -39.19 -10.88 16.07
CA PHE A 178 -39.13 -9.82 17.08
C PHE A 178 -38.63 -8.51 16.47
N ASN A 179 -38.89 -7.40 17.16
CA ASN A 179 -38.62 -6.04 16.69
C ASN A 179 -37.14 -5.70 16.79
N ILE A 180 -36.51 -5.30 15.69
CA ILE A 180 -35.10 -4.88 15.65
C ILE A 180 -35.03 -3.43 15.15
N PRO A 181 -34.25 -2.54 15.79
CA PRO A 181 -34.03 -1.18 15.31
C PRO A 181 -33.55 -1.15 13.85
N ILE A 182 -34.11 -0.25 13.03
CA ILE A 182 -33.70 -0.12 11.62
C ILE A 182 -32.21 0.22 11.52
N ASP A 183 -31.73 1.06 12.44
CA ASP A 183 -30.33 1.49 12.52
C ASP A 183 -29.37 0.30 12.73
N PHE A 184 -29.82 -0.80 13.35
CA PHE A 184 -29.02 -2.03 13.45
C PHE A 184 -28.88 -2.74 12.09
N ALA A 185 -29.96 -2.81 11.30
CA ALA A 185 -29.90 -3.37 9.95
C ALA A 185 -29.03 -2.51 9.02
N ILE A 186 -29.06 -1.18 9.19
CA ILE A 186 -28.16 -0.24 8.50
C ILE A 186 -26.71 -0.50 8.91
N PHE A 187 -26.42 -0.57 10.21
CA PHE A 187 -25.08 -0.88 10.73
C PHE A 187 -24.54 -2.18 10.13
N ARG A 188 -25.30 -3.27 10.19
CA ARG A 188 -24.90 -4.57 9.65
C ARG A 188 -24.65 -4.55 8.13
N ALA A 189 -25.43 -3.78 7.38
CA ALA A 189 -25.24 -3.63 5.94
C ALA A 189 -23.98 -2.84 5.57
N LEU A 190 -23.63 -1.81 6.35
CA LEU A 190 -22.48 -0.95 6.07
C LEU A 190 -21.16 -1.51 6.62
N HIS A 191 -21.18 -2.17 7.78
CA HIS A 191 -19.98 -2.71 8.44
C HIS A 191 -19.33 -3.87 7.67
N LYS A 192 -20.11 -4.67 6.94
CA LYS A 192 -19.61 -5.84 6.18
C LYS A 192 -18.86 -5.49 4.89
N HIS A 193 -18.90 -4.23 4.45
CA HIS A 193 -18.10 -3.73 3.33
C HIS A 193 -16.88 -2.98 3.89
N ASN A 194 -15.74 -3.67 4.02
CA ASN A 194 -14.49 -3.15 4.63
C ASN A 194 -14.04 -1.78 4.09
N ASP A 195 -14.39 -1.43 2.86
CA ASP A 195 -14.07 -0.15 2.19
C ASP A 195 -14.86 1.05 2.76
N LEU A 196 -15.96 0.81 3.49
CA LEU A 196 -16.78 1.84 4.14
C LEU A 196 -16.31 2.19 5.55
N HIS A 197 -15.49 1.37 6.20
CA HIS A 197 -15.08 1.60 7.59
C HIS A 197 -14.30 2.92 7.78
N TRP A 198 -13.50 3.30 6.77
CA TRP A 198 -12.79 4.58 6.67
C TRP A 198 -13.69 5.77 6.26
N LYS A 199 -14.75 5.53 5.47
CA LYS A 199 -15.68 6.60 5.03
C LYS A 199 -16.83 6.85 6.01
N MET A 200 -17.11 5.91 6.91
CA MET A 200 -18.08 6.07 8.00
C MET A 200 -17.73 7.26 8.89
N GLU A 201 -16.44 7.61 9.03
CA GLU A 201 -15.98 8.81 9.76
C GLU A 201 -16.40 10.15 9.12
N LYS A 202 -16.90 10.15 7.87
CA LYS A 202 -17.16 11.39 7.10
C LYS A 202 -18.64 11.72 6.85
N HIS A 203 -19.62 10.90 7.28
CA HIS A 203 -21.02 11.03 6.82
C HIS A 203 -22.05 11.08 7.97
N PHE A 204 -23.21 11.70 7.73
CA PHE A 204 -24.34 11.88 8.67
C PHE A 204 -24.80 10.61 9.43
N VAL A 205 -24.56 9.42 8.86
CA VAL A 205 -24.84 8.10 9.48
C VAL A 205 -23.96 7.83 10.72
N PHE A 206 -22.81 8.50 10.84
CA PHE A 206 -21.84 8.37 11.93
C PHE A 206 -22.44 8.70 13.31
N ASN A 207 -23.16 9.82 13.45
CA ASN A 207 -23.69 10.23 14.76
C ASN A 207 -24.75 9.27 15.32
N ARG A 208 -25.45 8.51 14.46
CA ARG A 208 -26.45 7.51 14.89
C ARG A 208 -25.87 6.10 15.09
N VAL A 209 -24.86 5.71 14.30
CA VAL A 209 -24.25 4.37 14.35
C VAL A 209 -23.05 4.31 15.30
N VAL A 210 -22.27 5.39 15.39
CA VAL A 210 -20.97 5.51 16.09
C VAL A 210 -20.97 6.60 17.17
N GLY A 211 -22.03 7.39 17.31
CA GLY A 211 -22.17 8.37 18.40
C GLY A 211 -22.15 7.74 19.80
N GLU A 212 -22.13 8.56 20.85
CA GLU A 212 -21.99 8.11 22.26
C GLU A 212 -23.05 7.06 22.69
N HIS A 213 -24.19 7.06 21.99
CA HIS A 213 -25.33 6.15 22.15
C HIS A 213 -25.59 5.23 20.93
N GLY A 214 -24.68 5.19 19.95
CA GLY A 214 -24.77 4.38 18.73
C GLY A 214 -24.40 2.90 18.95
N PHE A 215 -24.88 2.01 18.08
CA PHE A 215 -24.80 0.55 18.28
C PHE A 215 -23.35 0.05 18.31
N LEU A 216 -22.46 0.67 17.51
CA LEU A 216 -21.04 0.33 17.49
C LEU A 216 -20.34 0.67 18.82
N ASN A 217 -20.70 1.79 19.45
CA ASN A 217 -20.12 2.21 20.73
C ASN A 217 -20.63 1.38 21.90
N ILE A 218 -21.91 0.99 21.90
CA ILE A 218 -22.47 0.07 22.91
C ILE A 218 -21.83 -1.33 22.77
N HIS A 219 -21.68 -1.82 21.54
CA HIS A 219 -21.01 -3.10 21.27
C HIS A 219 -19.53 -3.08 21.72
N LYS A 220 -18.79 -2.01 21.41
CA LYS A 220 -17.41 -1.80 21.87
C LYS A 220 -17.32 -1.71 23.41
N LYS A 221 -18.18 -0.91 24.05
CA LYS A 221 -18.25 -0.80 25.52
C LYS A 221 -18.58 -2.14 26.19
N TYR A 222 -19.39 -2.98 25.56
CA TYR A 222 -19.70 -4.30 26.10
C TYR A 222 -18.61 -5.34 25.85
N GLN A 223 -17.95 -5.37 24.68
CA GLN A 223 -16.79 -6.25 24.48
C GLN A 223 -15.73 -5.97 25.56
N LEU A 224 -15.45 -4.70 25.81
CA LEU A 224 -14.59 -4.26 26.91
C LEU A 224 -15.10 -4.72 28.29
N ARG A 225 -16.42 -4.58 28.59
CA ARG A 225 -17.00 -5.05 29.87
C ARG A 225 -17.10 -6.57 30.01
N ARG A 226 -17.22 -7.33 28.91
CA ARG A 226 -17.30 -8.80 28.93
C ARG A 226 -15.92 -9.41 29.15
N GLU A 227 -14.88 -8.77 28.59
CA GLU A 227 -13.48 -9.08 28.87
C GLU A 227 -13.13 -8.76 30.34
N ASP A 228 -13.68 -7.69 30.92
CA ASP A 228 -13.56 -7.38 32.36
C ASP A 228 -14.41 -8.30 33.27
N GLY A 229 -15.62 -8.66 32.85
CA GLY A 229 -16.54 -9.50 33.62
C GLY A 229 -16.11 -10.97 33.71
N LEU A 230 -15.36 -11.46 32.72
CA LEU A 230 -14.73 -12.78 32.75
C LEU A 230 -13.50 -12.84 33.68
N LYS A 231 -12.89 -11.69 34.00
CA LYS A 231 -11.77 -11.61 34.96
C LYS A 231 -12.22 -11.56 36.43
N ASN A 232 -13.49 -11.24 36.73
CA ASN A 232 -13.98 -10.95 38.09
C ASN A 232 -15.02 -11.94 38.68
N LEU A 233 -15.10 -13.17 38.18
CA LEU A 233 -15.95 -14.20 38.80
C LEU A 233 -15.24 -14.89 39.98
N ASN A 234 -15.38 -14.31 41.18
CA ASN A 234 -15.12 -14.99 42.46
C ASN A 234 -16.27 -15.96 42.76
N ILE A 235 -16.13 -17.22 42.33
CA ILE A 235 -17.10 -18.29 42.62
C ILE A 235 -16.83 -18.80 44.04
N LYS A 236 -17.85 -18.77 44.90
CA LYS A 236 -17.79 -19.29 46.29
C LYS A 236 -17.85 -20.81 46.29
N ASP A 237 -17.09 -21.44 47.20
CA ASP A 237 -16.89 -22.90 47.29
C ASP A 237 -18.17 -23.75 47.39
N GLU A 238 -19.32 -23.17 47.75
CA GLU A 238 -20.61 -23.89 47.81
C GLU A 238 -21.21 -24.15 46.41
N GLU A 239 -20.89 -23.36 45.38
CA GLU A 239 -21.36 -23.59 44.00
C GLU A 239 -20.53 -24.66 43.25
N ILE A 240 -19.37 -25.06 43.80
CA ILE A 240 -18.51 -26.12 43.25
C ILE A 240 -19.11 -27.52 43.51
N ALA A 241 -19.97 -27.68 44.52
CA ALA A 241 -20.63 -28.94 44.81
C ALA A 241 -21.74 -29.27 43.79
N ASP A 242 -22.51 -28.28 43.35
CA ASP A 242 -23.56 -28.47 42.33
C ASP A 242 -22.96 -28.64 40.92
N LEU A 243 -21.83 -27.97 40.63
CA LEU A 243 -21.08 -28.16 39.38
C LEU A 243 -20.43 -29.54 39.26
N LYS A 244 -20.04 -30.19 40.37
CA LYS A 244 -19.55 -31.57 40.36
C LYS A 244 -20.63 -32.59 39.99
N THR A 245 -21.88 -32.31 40.35
CA THR A 245 -23.03 -33.14 39.96
C THR A 245 -23.33 -32.99 38.46
N ILE A 246 -23.08 -31.80 37.87
CA ILE A 246 -23.21 -31.55 36.42
C ILE A 246 -22.02 -32.11 35.62
N ILE A 247 -20.82 -32.20 36.22
CA ILE A 247 -19.65 -32.84 35.60
C ILE A 247 -19.84 -34.36 35.49
N SER A 248 -20.58 -34.97 36.43
CA SER A 248 -20.98 -36.39 36.33
C SER A 248 -21.83 -36.71 35.08
N ASP A 249 -22.59 -35.74 34.57
CA ASP A 249 -23.36 -35.90 33.31
C ASP A 249 -22.51 -35.61 32.06
N LYS A 250 -21.41 -34.87 32.20
CA LYS A 250 -20.44 -34.64 31.10
C LYS A 250 -19.62 -35.88 30.78
N ASP A 251 -19.28 -36.71 31.76
CA ASP A 251 -18.55 -37.96 31.51
C ASP A 251 -19.42 -39.00 30.77
N SER A 252 -20.75 -38.95 30.96
CA SER A 252 -21.70 -39.71 30.13
C SER A 252 -21.74 -39.21 28.68
N ILE A 253 -21.63 -37.89 28.47
CA ILE A 253 -21.63 -37.27 27.12
C ILE A 253 -20.28 -37.45 26.41
N ILE A 254 -19.17 -37.50 27.16
CA ILE A 254 -17.83 -37.82 26.64
C ILE A 254 -17.77 -39.30 26.25
N SER A 255 -18.35 -40.21 27.04
CA SER A 255 -18.50 -41.63 26.66
C SER A 255 -19.29 -41.83 25.36
N ASP A 256 -20.35 -41.04 25.13
CA ASP A 256 -21.12 -41.10 23.88
C ASP A 256 -20.43 -40.38 22.70
N LYS A 257 -19.64 -39.33 22.95
CA LYS A 257 -18.78 -38.69 21.95
C LYS A 257 -17.60 -39.57 21.55
N ASP A 258 -16.97 -40.28 22.48
CA ASP A 258 -15.90 -41.24 22.20
C ASP A 258 -16.45 -42.45 21.45
N ARG A 259 -17.70 -42.84 21.71
CA ARG A 259 -18.39 -43.86 20.92
C ARG A 259 -18.66 -43.39 19.48
N HIS A 260 -19.03 -42.13 19.27
CA HIS A 260 -19.21 -41.55 17.93
C HIS A 260 -17.89 -41.27 17.19
N ILE A 261 -16.84 -40.85 17.90
CA ILE A 261 -15.48 -40.74 17.37
C ILE A 261 -14.96 -42.12 16.98
N SER A 262 -15.20 -43.19 17.77
CA SER A 262 -14.83 -44.55 17.38
C SER A 262 -15.56 -45.07 16.13
N ILE A 263 -16.77 -44.55 15.84
CA ILE A 263 -17.54 -44.90 14.63
C ILE A 263 -17.05 -44.09 13.42
N GLN A 264 -16.70 -42.81 13.60
CA GLN A 264 -16.09 -41.97 12.55
C GLN A 264 -14.63 -42.35 12.27
N GLU A 265 -13.88 -42.81 13.27
CA GLU A 265 -12.56 -43.41 13.14
C GLU A 265 -12.66 -44.77 12.44
N LYS A 266 -13.69 -45.59 12.69
CA LYS A 266 -13.91 -46.85 11.93
C LYS A 266 -14.27 -46.61 10.47
N GLN A 267 -15.00 -45.55 10.13
CA GLN A 267 -15.29 -45.17 8.74
C GLN A 267 -14.08 -44.50 8.06
N SER A 268 -13.33 -43.67 8.79
CA SER A 268 -12.09 -43.07 8.29
C SER A 268 -10.96 -44.10 8.18
N GLN A 269 -10.90 -45.10 9.06
CA GLN A 269 -9.99 -46.25 8.98
C GLN A 269 -10.33 -47.16 7.80
N SER A 270 -11.56 -47.21 7.30
CA SER A 270 -11.85 -47.94 6.05
C SER A 270 -11.31 -47.19 4.82
N ILE A 271 -11.43 -45.86 4.80
CA ILE A 271 -10.94 -45.02 3.69
C ILE A 271 -9.40 -44.87 3.74
N ILE A 272 -8.84 -44.77 4.94
CA ILE A 272 -7.40 -44.80 5.20
C ILE A 272 -6.87 -46.21 4.96
N SER A 273 -7.57 -47.29 5.36
CA SER A 273 -7.18 -48.66 4.99
C SER A 273 -7.22 -48.88 3.49
N ASP A 274 -8.19 -48.35 2.75
CA ASP A 274 -8.22 -48.50 1.29
C ASP A 274 -7.13 -47.67 0.60
N LYS A 275 -6.80 -46.47 1.13
CA LYS A 275 -5.71 -45.62 0.63
C LYS A 275 -4.34 -46.11 1.05
N ASP A 276 -4.16 -46.57 2.28
CA ASP A 276 -2.94 -47.19 2.79
C ASP A 276 -2.74 -48.54 2.12
N GLN A 277 -3.79 -49.32 1.84
CA GLN A 277 -3.66 -50.55 1.05
C GLN A 277 -3.39 -50.25 -0.42
N HIS A 278 -3.84 -49.11 -0.97
CA HIS A 278 -3.42 -48.65 -2.29
C HIS A 278 -1.96 -48.17 -2.30
N ILE A 279 -1.53 -47.41 -1.28
CA ILE A 279 -0.16 -46.91 -1.10
C ILE A 279 0.80 -48.05 -0.77
N GLU A 280 0.36 -49.05 0.00
CA GLU A 280 1.13 -50.23 0.37
C GLU A 280 1.13 -51.23 -0.79
N ASN A 281 0.07 -51.35 -1.60
CA ASN A 281 0.12 -52.11 -2.86
C ASN A 281 1.02 -51.40 -3.88
N GLN A 282 1.01 -50.06 -3.97
CA GLN A 282 1.93 -49.31 -4.83
C GLN A 282 3.36 -49.35 -4.31
N SER A 283 3.58 -49.29 -3.00
CA SER A 283 4.91 -49.41 -2.38
C SER A 283 5.43 -50.84 -2.47
N ARG A 284 4.56 -51.86 -2.33
CA ARG A 284 4.90 -53.27 -2.57
C ARG A 284 5.15 -53.52 -4.05
N HIS A 285 4.45 -52.86 -4.97
CA HIS A 285 4.76 -52.90 -6.40
C HIS A 285 6.08 -52.18 -6.71
N ILE A 286 6.38 -51.05 -6.05
CA ILE A 286 7.66 -50.33 -6.15
C ILE A 286 8.78 -51.15 -5.53
N ASP A 287 8.53 -51.87 -4.45
CA ASP A 287 9.50 -52.73 -3.77
C ASP A 287 9.67 -54.07 -4.48
N GLU A 288 8.64 -54.59 -5.16
CA GLU A 288 8.71 -55.70 -6.11
C GLU A 288 9.48 -55.28 -7.36
N ILE A 289 9.26 -54.06 -7.88
CA ILE A 289 10.06 -53.49 -8.96
C ILE A 289 11.48 -53.24 -8.49
N LYS A 290 11.73 -52.75 -7.27
CA LYS A 290 13.08 -52.58 -6.71
C LYS A 290 13.73 -53.92 -6.39
N ALA A 291 12.99 -54.95 -6.00
CA ALA A 291 13.49 -56.29 -5.73
C ALA A 291 13.75 -57.03 -7.04
N GLU A 292 12.90 -56.89 -8.07
CA GLU A 292 13.18 -57.32 -9.44
C GLU A 292 14.38 -56.55 -10.01
N PHE A 293 14.48 -55.25 -9.78
CA PHE A 293 15.61 -54.43 -10.20
C PHE A 293 16.88 -54.81 -9.41
N GLN A 294 16.80 -55.12 -8.12
CA GLN A 294 17.92 -55.60 -7.32
C GLN A 294 18.29 -57.06 -7.63
N THR A 295 17.33 -57.89 -8.05
CA THR A 295 17.57 -59.28 -8.47
C THR A 295 18.11 -59.32 -9.90
N GLN A 296 17.67 -58.42 -10.77
CA GLN A 296 18.26 -58.16 -12.09
C GLN A 296 19.63 -57.53 -11.95
N VAL A 297 19.85 -56.59 -11.01
CA VAL A 297 21.17 -56.02 -10.69
C VAL A 297 22.07 -57.05 -10.00
N LYS A 298 21.53 -58.00 -9.22
CA LYS A 298 22.29 -59.13 -8.66
C LYS A 298 22.64 -60.19 -9.72
N GLN A 299 21.72 -60.52 -10.63
CA GLN A 299 21.99 -61.37 -11.79
C GLN A 299 22.97 -60.71 -12.76
N LEU A 300 22.88 -59.37 -12.95
CA LEU A 300 23.87 -58.58 -13.67
C LEU A 300 25.19 -58.46 -12.90
N SER A 301 25.20 -58.48 -11.56
CA SER A 301 26.43 -58.44 -10.76
C SER A 301 27.22 -59.76 -10.78
N GLY A 302 26.53 -60.89 -11.00
CA GLY A 302 27.17 -62.20 -11.21
C GLY A 302 27.81 -62.35 -12.59
N ASP A 303 27.23 -61.72 -13.62
CA ASP A 303 27.82 -61.72 -14.97
C ASP A 303 28.87 -60.62 -15.16
N VAL A 304 28.84 -59.54 -14.38
CA VAL A 304 29.83 -58.44 -14.42
C VAL A 304 31.20 -58.88 -13.90
N GLU A 305 31.29 -59.89 -13.04
CA GLU A 305 32.58 -60.49 -12.64
C GLU A 305 33.17 -61.41 -13.73
N HIS A 306 32.32 -62.09 -14.51
CA HIS A 306 32.75 -62.89 -15.68
C HIS A 306 33.17 -61.98 -16.86
N TRP A 307 32.43 -60.90 -17.11
CA TRP A 307 32.74 -59.94 -18.17
C TRP A 307 33.88 -58.98 -17.81
N HIS A 308 34.18 -58.75 -16.52
CA HIS A 308 35.40 -58.03 -16.11
C HIS A 308 36.68 -58.76 -16.52
N ASN A 309 36.66 -60.10 -16.49
CA ASN A 309 37.81 -60.92 -16.87
C ASN A 309 37.92 -61.10 -18.40
N VAL A 310 36.81 -61.11 -19.14
CA VAL A 310 36.83 -61.16 -20.61
C VAL A 310 37.13 -59.79 -21.24
N ALA A 311 36.78 -58.69 -20.58
CA ALA A 311 36.95 -57.34 -21.15
C ALA A 311 38.33 -56.70 -20.91
N ARG A 312 39.27 -57.44 -20.31
CA ARG A 312 40.68 -57.05 -20.21
C ARG A 312 41.47 -57.18 -21.52
N THR A 313 40.86 -57.73 -22.59
CA THR A 313 41.56 -58.02 -23.86
C THR A 313 40.99 -57.34 -25.10
N MET A 314 40.05 -56.38 -25.02
CA MET A 314 39.49 -55.73 -26.21
C MET A 314 39.30 -54.20 -26.13
N THR A 315 39.66 -53.51 -27.21
CA THR A 315 39.75 -52.04 -27.32
C THR A 315 38.42 -51.30 -27.50
N PHE A 316 38.41 -50.06 -26.97
CA PHE A 316 37.29 -49.13 -26.75
C PHE A 316 36.34 -48.89 -27.94
N LYS A 317 36.81 -48.87 -29.20
CA LYS A 317 35.97 -48.61 -30.38
C LYS A 317 34.96 -49.73 -30.71
N GLY A 318 35.13 -50.93 -30.15
CA GLY A 318 34.18 -52.05 -30.33
C GLY A 318 32.98 -52.03 -29.38
N ARG A 319 33.07 -51.30 -28.25
CA ARG A 319 32.05 -51.29 -27.18
C ARG A 319 30.81 -50.49 -27.53
N ILE A 320 30.93 -49.39 -28.27
CA ILE A 320 29.82 -48.46 -28.53
C ILE A 320 28.90 -48.96 -29.67
N LYS A 321 29.43 -49.71 -30.64
CA LYS A 321 28.69 -50.07 -31.86
C LYS A 321 27.71 -51.25 -31.70
N LYS A 322 27.77 -52.01 -30.59
CA LYS A 322 26.92 -53.20 -30.35
C LYS A 322 25.83 -53.00 -29.29
N VAL A 323 25.93 -52.00 -28.42
CA VAL A 323 24.91 -51.68 -27.41
C VAL A 323 23.74 -50.91 -28.03
N ILE A 324 24.02 -50.00 -28.96
CA ILE A 324 23.01 -49.15 -29.63
C ILE A 324 22.11 -49.94 -30.60
N LYS A 325 22.46 -51.19 -30.96
CA LYS A 325 21.79 -51.94 -32.04
C LYS A 325 20.85 -53.06 -31.61
N LYS A 326 20.58 -53.27 -30.31
CA LYS A 326 19.89 -54.50 -29.88
C LYS A 326 18.70 -54.38 -28.92
N VAL A 327 18.24 -53.20 -28.52
CA VAL A 327 17.11 -53.12 -27.57
C VAL A 327 16.10 -52.00 -27.89
N ILE A 328 15.71 -51.79 -29.15
CA ILE A 328 14.31 -51.50 -29.56
C ILE A 328 14.25 -51.33 -31.11
N PRO A 329 13.33 -52.02 -31.84
CA PRO A 329 13.23 -52.00 -33.30
C PRO A 329 12.45 -50.81 -33.90
N PRO A 330 12.68 -50.45 -35.18
CA PRO A 330 12.14 -49.25 -35.83
C PRO A 330 10.63 -49.23 -36.11
N SER A 331 9.89 -50.31 -35.81
CA SER A 331 8.48 -50.46 -36.19
C SER A 331 7.47 -50.01 -35.12
N LEU A 332 7.92 -49.62 -33.91
CA LEU A 332 7.03 -49.12 -32.84
C LEU A 332 7.04 -47.60 -32.66
N LEU A 333 7.90 -46.88 -33.38
CA LEU A 333 8.06 -45.42 -33.26
C LEU A 333 7.18 -44.62 -34.23
N HIS A 334 6.27 -45.27 -34.96
CA HIS A 334 5.46 -44.62 -36.00
C HIS A 334 3.95 -44.88 -35.93
N SER A 335 3.45 -45.57 -34.90
CA SER A 335 2.02 -45.91 -34.76
C SER A 335 1.33 -45.34 -33.51
N LEU A 336 2.03 -44.59 -32.65
CA LEU A 336 1.41 -43.92 -31.49
C LEU A 336 1.28 -42.40 -31.66
N ILE A 337 1.75 -41.89 -32.81
CA ILE A 337 1.53 -40.52 -33.28
C ILE A 337 0.70 -40.62 -34.56
N LYS A 338 -0.62 -40.73 -34.43
CA LYS A 338 -1.67 -40.12 -35.31
C LYS A 338 -3.03 -40.82 -35.15
N GLN A 339 -3.97 -40.01 -34.66
CA GLN A 339 -5.39 -39.95 -35.01
C GLN A 339 -6.32 -41.09 -34.58
N ASP A 340 -7.19 -40.79 -33.62
CA ASP A 340 -8.57 -40.46 -34.01
C ASP A 340 -9.12 -39.28 -33.20
N THR A 341 -9.42 -38.23 -33.95
CA THR A 341 -10.13 -37.00 -33.56
C THR A 341 -11.63 -37.26 -33.65
N ILE A 342 -12.37 -36.96 -32.57
CA ILE A 342 -13.76 -36.48 -32.68
C ILE A 342 -13.83 -35.15 -31.96
N GLU A 343 -14.36 -34.18 -32.70
CA GLU A 343 -14.51 -32.76 -32.40
C GLU A 343 -15.13 -32.51 -31.02
N ASN A 344 -14.39 -31.82 -30.16
CA ASN A 344 -14.97 -30.96 -29.13
C ASN A 344 -14.38 -29.57 -29.32
N LYS A 345 -15.26 -28.64 -29.72
CA LYS A 345 -14.99 -27.20 -29.65
C LYS A 345 -14.41 -26.87 -28.27
N PRO A 346 -13.34 -26.07 -28.17
CA PRO A 346 -12.99 -25.50 -26.88
C PRO A 346 -14.17 -24.67 -26.43
N ILE A 347 -14.77 -25.03 -25.30
CA ILE A 347 -15.41 -24.03 -24.47
C ILE A 347 -14.23 -23.25 -23.90
N GLU A 348 -13.97 -22.10 -24.52
CA GLU A 348 -13.24 -21.00 -23.90
C GLU A 348 -13.92 -20.72 -22.56
N VAL A 349 -13.36 -21.28 -21.50
CA VAL A 349 -13.49 -20.64 -20.21
C VAL A 349 -12.46 -19.54 -20.25
N GLU A 350 -12.87 -18.36 -20.73
CA GLU A 350 -12.24 -17.09 -20.37
C GLU A 350 -12.28 -16.98 -18.84
N GLN A 351 -11.36 -17.66 -18.16
CA GLN A 351 -10.76 -17.05 -17.00
C GLN A 351 -9.97 -15.89 -17.57
N SER A 352 -10.58 -14.70 -17.52
CA SER A 352 -9.82 -13.46 -17.58
C SER A 352 -8.86 -13.48 -16.40
N VAL A 353 -7.71 -14.11 -16.60
CA VAL A 353 -6.48 -13.65 -15.97
C VAL A 353 -6.46 -12.17 -16.30
N PRO A 354 -6.43 -11.26 -15.31
CA PRO A 354 -6.25 -9.85 -15.62
C PRO A 354 -4.99 -9.78 -16.46
N VAL A 355 -5.12 -9.43 -17.75
CA VAL A 355 -3.97 -9.08 -18.56
C VAL A 355 -3.34 -7.94 -17.79
N ASN A 356 -2.12 -8.16 -17.29
CA ASN A 356 -1.36 -7.14 -16.61
C ASN A 356 -1.13 -6.07 -17.69
N GLU A 357 -1.97 -5.03 -17.71
CA GLU A 357 -1.86 -3.90 -18.64
C GLU A 357 -0.67 -3.01 -18.23
N TYR A 358 0.51 -3.56 -17.90
CA TYR A 358 1.70 -2.74 -17.66
C TYR A 358 2.31 -2.37 -19.02
N ILE A 359 2.25 -1.09 -19.35
CA ILE A 359 2.80 -0.54 -20.60
C ILE A 359 4.08 0.22 -20.26
N TYR A 360 5.22 -0.28 -20.72
CA TYR A 360 6.45 0.50 -20.76
C TYR A 360 6.41 1.44 -21.98
N ARG A 361 6.64 2.73 -21.76
CA ARG A 361 6.76 3.73 -22.83
C ARG A 361 8.22 4.10 -23.04
N GLU A 362 8.75 3.67 -24.18
CA GLU A 362 10.11 3.97 -24.58
C GLU A 362 10.35 5.49 -24.66
N PRO A 363 11.47 6.00 -24.11
CA PRO A 363 11.79 7.42 -24.15
C PRO A 363 12.17 7.87 -25.56
N ILE A 364 11.99 9.17 -25.84
CA ILE A 364 12.22 9.75 -27.16
C ILE A 364 13.52 10.54 -27.16
N TYR A 365 14.39 10.27 -28.14
CA TYR A 365 15.60 11.06 -28.36
C TYR A 365 15.25 12.45 -28.90
N THR A 366 15.74 13.51 -28.24
CA THR A 366 15.45 14.91 -28.61
C THR A 366 16.73 15.73 -28.77
N GLN A 367 16.63 16.91 -29.40
CA GLN A 367 17.77 17.84 -29.52
C GLN A 367 18.36 18.21 -28.15
N LYS A 368 17.53 18.32 -27.10
CA LYS A 368 18.00 18.61 -25.73
C LYS A 368 18.90 17.49 -25.19
N ILE A 369 18.59 16.24 -25.51
CA ILE A 369 19.41 15.09 -25.13
C ILE A 369 20.73 15.10 -25.90
N GLU A 370 20.70 15.42 -27.19
CA GLU A 370 21.92 15.56 -28.00
C GLU A 370 22.82 16.67 -27.46
N ASP A 371 22.27 17.84 -27.15
CA ASP A 371 23.02 18.97 -26.57
C ASP A 371 23.60 18.60 -25.19
N ALA A 372 22.84 17.89 -24.36
CA ALA A 372 23.30 17.41 -23.06
C ALA A 372 24.46 16.41 -23.20
N LEU A 373 24.34 15.42 -24.10
CA LEU A 373 25.41 14.47 -24.41
C LEU A 373 26.70 15.18 -24.82
N ASN A 374 26.59 16.16 -25.71
CA ASN A 374 27.73 16.97 -26.18
C ASN A 374 28.35 17.85 -25.09
N SER A 375 27.60 18.15 -24.02
CA SER A 375 28.07 18.97 -22.89
C SER A 375 28.77 18.19 -21.78
N PHE A 376 28.60 16.86 -21.72
CA PHE A 376 29.22 16.03 -20.69
C PHE A 376 30.75 16.08 -20.77
N LYS A 377 31.39 16.29 -19.62
CA LYS A 377 32.86 16.38 -19.52
C LYS A 377 33.51 15.01 -19.59
N GLU A 378 32.92 14.05 -18.88
CA GLU A 378 33.36 12.66 -18.87
C GLU A 378 32.55 11.87 -19.89
N GLN A 379 33.21 11.30 -20.88
CA GLN A 379 32.61 10.40 -21.88
C GLN A 379 33.41 9.09 -21.97
N PRO A 380 33.50 8.30 -20.87
CA PRO A 380 34.26 7.06 -20.84
C PRO A 380 33.67 5.99 -21.78
N LEU A 381 34.54 5.14 -22.32
CA LEU A 381 34.10 3.91 -22.97
C LEU A 381 33.44 2.98 -21.94
N ILE A 382 32.23 2.51 -22.24
CA ILE A 382 31.48 1.55 -21.43
C ILE A 382 31.64 0.14 -22.03
N SER A 383 32.12 -0.82 -21.24
CA SER A 383 32.20 -2.22 -21.66
C SER A 383 31.02 -3.02 -21.12
N ILE A 384 30.14 -3.53 -22.00
CA ILE A 384 29.10 -4.49 -21.62
C ILE A 384 29.71 -5.89 -21.65
N ILE A 385 29.59 -6.66 -20.57
CA ILE A 385 29.99 -8.07 -20.55
C ILE A 385 28.77 -8.98 -20.61
N MET A 386 28.86 -10.04 -21.40
CA MET A 386 27.74 -10.96 -21.63
C MET A 386 28.24 -12.41 -21.76
N PRO A 387 28.05 -13.25 -20.72
CA PRO A 387 28.34 -14.68 -20.81
C PRO A 387 27.26 -15.40 -21.64
N VAL A 388 27.65 -16.31 -22.53
CA VAL A 388 26.74 -17.00 -23.46
C VAL A 388 26.84 -18.51 -23.31
N TYR A 389 25.71 -19.21 -23.14
CA TYR A 389 25.67 -20.67 -23.17
C TYR A 389 24.34 -21.19 -23.72
N ASN A 390 24.38 -21.82 -24.89
CA ASN A 390 23.23 -22.51 -25.52
C ASN A 390 21.95 -21.65 -25.70
N VAL A 391 22.05 -20.33 -25.69
CA VAL A 391 20.91 -19.42 -25.91
C VAL A 391 20.40 -19.50 -27.35
N ASP A 392 19.09 -19.41 -27.53
CA ASP A 392 18.51 -19.28 -28.86
C ASP A 392 19.02 -17.98 -29.52
N PRO A 393 19.57 -18.03 -30.74
CA PRO A 393 20.05 -16.84 -31.45
C PRO A 393 19.06 -15.69 -31.49
N LYS A 394 17.74 -15.94 -31.50
CA LYS A 394 16.72 -14.88 -31.48
C LYS A 394 16.86 -13.97 -30.25
N TRP A 395 17.08 -14.55 -29.07
CA TRP A 395 17.17 -13.76 -27.84
C TRP A 395 18.48 -12.99 -27.76
N LEU A 396 19.57 -13.62 -28.20
CA LEU A 396 20.87 -12.97 -28.31
C LEU A 396 20.84 -11.81 -29.31
N ASP A 397 20.10 -11.95 -30.41
CA ASP A 397 19.91 -10.90 -31.40
C ASP A 397 19.18 -9.69 -30.84
N LEU A 398 18.08 -9.90 -30.11
CA LEU A 398 17.35 -8.82 -29.43
C LEU A 398 18.20 -8.14 -28.35
N ALA A 399 18.97 -8.91 -27.56
CA ALA A 399 19.88 -8.38 -26.55
C ALA A 399 20.94 -7.47 -27.20
N ILE A 400 21.58 -7.92 -28.28
CA ILE A 400 22.58 -7.13 -29.02
C ILE A 400 21.93 -5.91 -29.68
N GLU A 401 20.76 -6.06 -30.30
CA GLU A 401 20.02 -4.95 -30.93
C GLU A 401 19.71 -3.84 -29.92
N SER A 402 19.35 -4.19 -28.67
CA SER A 402 19.11 -3.19 -27.60
C SER A 402 20.37 -2.38 -27.24
N ILE A 403 21.57 -2.99 -27.35
CA ILE A 403 22.86 -2.31 -27.15
C ILE A 403 23.20 -1.43 -28.37
N GLU A 404 22.91 -1.92 -29.59
CA GLU A 404 23.17 -1.16 -30.81
C GLU A 404 22.31 0.11 -30.92
N LYS A 405 21.13 0.11 -30.30
CA LYS A 405 20.18 1.24 -30.22
C LYS A 405 20.52 2.30 -29.16
N GLN A 406 21.57 2.11 -28.36
CA GLN A 406 21.92 3.04 -27.28
C GLN A 406 22.22 4.45 -27.80
N TRP A 407 21.63 5.46 -27.17
CA TRP A 407 21.84 6.88 -27.49
C TRP A 407 23.28 7.33 -27.25
N TYR A 408 23.89 6.83 -26.18
CA TYR A 408 25.31 7.02 -25.92
C TYR A 408 26.11 6.04 -26.78
N SER A 409 26.97 6.54 -27.67
CA SER A 409 27.60 5.72 -28.70
C SER A 409 28.97 5.13 -28.31
N ASN A 410 29.59 5.57 -27.21
CA ASN A 410 30.93 5.12 -26.82
C ASN A 410 30.87 3.86 -25.93
N TRP A 411 30.52 2.74 -26.56
CA TRP A 411 30.42 1.43 -25.91
C TRP A 411 31.15 0.34 -26.69
N GLU A 412 31.42 -0.77 -26.02
CA GLU A 412 31.84 -2.04 -26.60
C GLU A 412 31.11 -3.21 -25.93
N LEU A 413 30.89 -4.30 -26.66
CA LEU A 413 30.29 -5.53 -26.14
C LEU A 413 31.33 -6.64 -26.11
N CYS A 414 31.50 -7.27 -24.94
CA CYS A 414 32.46 -8.34 -24.69
C CYS A 414 31.70 -9.63 -24.37
N LEU A 415 31.66 -10.55 -25.33
CA LEU A 415 30.98 -11.84 -25.25
C LEU A 415 31.96 -12.96 -24.91
N ALA A 416 31.57 -13.85 -24.02
CA ALA A 416 32.28 -15.10 -23.76
C ALA A 416 31.34 -16.30 -23.90
N ASP A 417 31.55 -17.10 -24.94
CA ASP A 417 30.86 -18.37 -25.12
C ASP A 417 31.43 -19.43 -24.15
N ASP A 418 30.58 -19.92 -23.24
CA ASP A 418 30.90 -20.93 -22.24
C ASP A 418 30.80 -22.36 -22.81
N LYS A 419 31.41 -22.57 -23.97
CA LYS A 419 31.39 -23.85 -24.69
C LYS A 419 29.97 -24.26 -25.08
N SER A 420 29.25 -23.41 -25.82
CA SER A 420 27.93 -23.77 -26.35
C SER A 420 28.02 -25.03 -27.20
N THR A 421 27.03 -25.90 -27.02
CA THR A 421 26.80 -27.11 -27.84
C THR A 421 25.78 -26.89 -28.95
N ASN A 422 24.98 -25.83 -28.84
CA ASN A 422 24.02 -25.42 -29.85
C ASN A 422 24.76 -24.76 -31.03
N GLN A 423 24.74 -25.44 -32.18
CA GLN A 423 25.43 -24.96 -33.39
C GLN A 423 24.85 -23.62 -33.88
N ALA A 424 23.56 -23.38 -33.72
CA ALA A 424 22.94 -22.12 -34.14
C ALA A 424 23.48 -20.93 -33.35
N THR A 425 23.72 -21.10 -32.04
CA THR A 425 24.35 -20.08 -31.18
C THR A 425 25.78 -19.80 -31.65
N LEU A 426 26.57 -20.84 -31.93
CA LEU A 426 27.96 -20.70 -32.39
C LEU A 426 28.05 -20.01 -33.76
N ASP A 427 27.17 -20.42 -34.69
CA ASP A 427 27.10 -19.84 -36.03
C ASP A 427 26.72 -18.36 -35.96
N TYR A 428 25.75 -18.01 -35.11
CA TYR A 428 25.35 -16.63 -34.86
C TYR A 428 26.51 -15.80 -34.29
N LEU A 429 27.16 -16.25 -33.21
CA LEU A 429 28.29 -15.56 -32.60
C LEU A 429 29.45 -15.33 -33.59
N THR A 430 29.72 -16.32 -34.44
CA THR A 430 30.77 -16.23 -35.48
C THR A 430 30.38 -15.28 -36.63
N SER A 431 29.08 -15.08 -36.85
CA SER A 431 28.56 -14.20 -37.89
C SER A 431 28.60 -12.71 -37.53
N LEU A 432 28.73 -12.37 -36.24
CA LEU A 432 28.78 -10.98 -35.77
C LEU A 432 29.98 -10.24 -36.37
N LYS A 433 29.72 -9.09 -37.02
CA LYS A 433 30.75 -8.29 -37.73
C LYS A 433 30.95 -6.88 -37.17
N ASN A 434 30.17 -6.48 -36.17
CA ASN A 434 30.26 -5.13 -35.62
C ASN A 434 31.63 -4.98 -34.90
N PRO A 435 32.46 -3.98 -35.27
CA PRO A 435 33.80 -3.82 -34.70
C PRO A 435 33.82 -3.48 -33.20
N LYS A 436 32.68 -3.06 -32.64
CA LYS A 436 32.49 -2.83 -31.19
C LYS A 436 32.21 -4.13 -30.42
N ILE A 437 31.99 -5.25 -31.11
CA ILE A 437 31.67 -6.54 -30.51
C ILE A 437 32.91 -7.43 -30.54
N LYS A 438 33.33 -7.89 -29.35
CA LYS A 438 34.45 -8.82 -29.14
C LYS A 438 33.88 -10.13 -28.63
N VAL A 439 34.30 -11.26 -29.22
CA VAL A 439 33.84 -12.60 -28.83
C VAL A 439 35.04 -13.48 -28.49
N THR A 440 34.96 -14.18 -27.37
CA THR A 440 35.88 -15.29 -27.03
C THR A 440 35.11 -16.59 -26.86
N PHE A 441 35.74 -17.72 -27.22
CA PHE A 441 35.16 -19.05 -27.11
C PHE A 441 35.97 -19.88 -26.13
N LEU A 442 35.34 -20.34 -25.04
CA LEU A 442 36.02 -21.15 -24.04
C LEU A 442 36.22 -22.59 -24.52
N GLU A 443 37.37 -23.17 -24.19
CA GLU A 443 37.70 -24.55 -24.58
C GLU A 443 36.88 -25.60 -23.82
N LYS A 444 36.40 -25.26 -22.62
CA LYS A 444 35.60 -26.08 -21.72
C LYS A 444 34.48 -25.24 -21.10
N ASN A 445 33.35 -25.88 -20.79
CA ASN A 445 32.30 -25.24 -20.02
C ASN A 445 32.80 -25.01 -18.58
N GLY A 446 32.83 -23.75 -18.16
CA GLY A 446 33.33 -23.27 -16.88
C GLY A 446 32.24 -22.63 -16.01
N ASN A 447 30.98 -22.65 -16.44
CA ASN A 447 29.84 -21.97 -15.86
C ASN A 447 29.91 -20.43 -15.98
N ILE A 448 28.82 -19.77 -15.56
CA ILE A 448 28.62 -18.33 -15.72
C ILE A 448 29.74 -17.49 -15.08
N SER A 449 30.26 -17.87 -13.91
CA SER A 449 31.35 -17.11 -13.24
C SER A 449 32.64 -17.07 -14.06
N ILE A 450 33.03 -18.19 -14.68
CA ILE A 450 34.24 -18.28 -15.51
C ILE A 450 34.01 -17.57 -16.85
N ALA A 451 32.83 -17.74 -17.45
CA ALA A 451 32.46 -17.04 -18.67
C ALA A 451 32.45 -15.51 -18.47
N SER A 452 31.86 -15.01 -17.39
CA SER A 452 31.85 -13.59 -17.04
C SER A 452 33.27 -13.04 -16.83
N ASN A 453 34.17 -13.80 -16.18
CA ASN A 453 35.58 -13.40 -16.05
C ASN A 453 36.33 -13.39 -17.40
N ALA A 454 36.00 -14.31 -18.31
CA ALA A 454 36.56 -14.33 -19.66
C ALA A 454 36.09 -13.12 -20.48
N ALA A 455 34.80 -12.77 -20.40
CA ALA A 455 34.26 -11.56 -21.00
C ALA A 455 34.88 -10.29 -20.38
N LEU A 456 35.02 -10.25 -19.05
CA LEU A 456 35.68 -9.16 -18.32
C LEU A 456 37.13 -8.94 -18.79
N SER A 457 37.84 -10.00 -19.17
CA SER A 457 39.22 -9.92 -19.67
C SER A 457 39.33 -9.25 -21.05
N LEU A 458 38.24 -9.18 -21.82
CA LEU A 458 38.20 -8.49 -23.13
C LEU A 458 37.95 -6.97 -23.02
N THR A 459 37.47 -6.53 -21.85
CA THR A 459 37.05 -5.14 -21.62
C THR A 459 38.22 -4.18 -21.73
N SER A 460 37.97 -2.99 -22.26
CA SER A 460 38.88 -1.85 -22.38
C SER A 460 38.27 -0.54 -21.87
N GLY A 461 36.98 -0.53 -21.57
CA GLY A 461 36.26 0.58 -20.99
C GLY A 461 36.59 0.84 -19.52
N THR A 462 36.25 2.05 -19.07
CA THR A 462 36.45 2.51 -17.68
C THR A 462 35.39 1.94 -16.75
N TYR A 463 34.18 1.72 -17.27
CA TYR A 463 33.05 1.13 -16.57
C TYR A 463 32.61 -0.16 -17.26
N VAL A 464 32.13 -1.11 -16.45
CA VAL A 464 31.63 -2.41 -16.89
C VAL A 464 30.16 -2.52 -16.56
N VAL A 465 29.36 -2.89 -17.55
CA VAL A 465 27.92 -3.16 -17.43
C VAL A 465 27.72 -4.68 -17.43
N LEU A 466 26.92 -5.18 -16.50
CA LEU A 466 26.52 -6.59 -16.48
C LEU A 466 25.20 -6.76 -17.23
N MET A 467 25.17 -7.65 -18.22
CA MET A 467 23.96 -7.93 -19.00
C MET A 467 23.90 -9.42 -19.37
N ASP A 468 22.74 -10.02 -19.15
CA ASP A 468 22.49 -11.42 -19.52
C ASP A 468 22.17 -11.54 -21.01
N ASN A 469 22.38 -12.74 -21.56
CA ASN A 469 22.37 -12.98 -23.02
C ASN A 469 20.98 -13.04 -23.66
N ASP A 470 19.93 -12.93 -22.84
CA ASP A 470 18.53 -12.97 -23.23
C ASP A 470 17.76 -11.71 -22.80
N ASP A 471 18.39 -10.77 -22.10
CA ASP A 471 17.75 -9.55 -21.60
C ASP A 471 17.95 -8.34 -22.53
N GLU A 472 17.19 -7.28 -22.28
CA GLU A 472 17.27 -6.03 -23.06
C GLU A 472 17.50 -4.82 -22.13
N ILE A 473 18.21 -3.81 -22.61
CA ILE A 473 18.35 -2.51 -21.95
C ILE A 473 17.64 -1.41 -22.75
N THR A 474 17.11 -0.40 -22.06
CA THR A 474 16.38 0.70 -22.70
C THR A 474 17.32 1.55 -23.56
N PRO A 475 16.86 2.19 -24.66
CA PRO A 475 17.73 2.98 -25.55
C PRO A 475 18.51 4.12 -24.87
N ASP A 476 18.00 4.62 -23.74
CA ASP A 476 18.59 5.70 -22.94
C ASP A 476 19.45 5.19 -21.77
N ALA A 477 19.56 3.87 -21.54
CA ALA A 477 20.25 3.30 -20.39
C ALA A 477 21.69 3.82 -20.23
N LEU A 478 22.50 3.75 -21.31
CA LEU A 478 23.86 4.25 -21.26
C LEU A 478 23.95 5.79 -21.19
N TYR A 479 22.95 6.52 -21.71
CA TYR A 479 22.88 7.97 -21.54
C TYR A 479 22.71 8.35 -20.07
N GLU A 480 21.76 7.70 -19.37
CA GLU A 480 21.51 7.95 -17.96
C GLU A 480 22.69 7.53 -17.07
N VAL A 481 23.40 6.46 -17.43
CA VAL A 481 24.67 6.07 -16.77
C VAL A 481 25.72 7.17 -16.89
N ILE A 482 25.97 7.71 -18.09
CA ILE A 482 26.96 8.78 -18.29
C ILE A 482 26.54 10.07 -17.59
N LYS A 483 25.26 10.40 -17.62
CA LYS A 483 24.69 11.52 -16.89
C LYS A 483 24.96 11.37 -15.39
N SER A 484 24.66 10.20 -14.81
CA SER A 484 24.94 9.89 -13.41
C SER A 484 26.43 10.04 -13.06
N ILE A 485 27.34 9.55 -13.90
CA ILE A 485 28.79 9.70 -13.72
C ILE A 485 29.18 11.19 -13.69
N ASN A 486 28.66 12.01 -14.60
CA ASN A 486 28.99 13.44 -14.68
C ASN A 486 28.39 14.25 -13.53
N GLU A 487 27.19 13.92 -13.07
CA GLU A 487 26.49 14.64 -12.01
C GLU A 487 27.01 14.27 -10.61
N THR A 488 27.40 13.00 -10.40
CA THR A 488 27.66 12.47 -9.04
C THR A 488 29.06 11.88 -8.86
N GLY A 489 29.77 11.57 -9.95
CA GLY A 489 31.04 10.86 -9.89
C GLY A 489 30.91 9.41 -9.41
N ALA A 490 29.75 8.78 -9.61
CA ALA A 490 29.46 7.43 -9.16
C ALA A 490 30.47 6.38 -9.68
N GLU A 491 30.78 5.42 -8.82
CA GLU A 491 31.66 4.28 -9.13
C GLU A 491 30.92 2.95 -9.16
N PHE A 492 29.73 2.91 -8.54
CA PHE A 492 28.76 1.83 -8.66
C PHE A 492 27.39 2.45 -8.96
N ILE A 493 26.73 2.00 -10.02
CA ILE A 493 25.43 2.48 -10.45
C ILE A 493 24.50 1.28 -10.61
N TYR A 494 23.25 1.43 -10.20
CA TYR A 494 22.19 0.48 -10.50
C TYR A 494 20.90 1.22 -10.86
N SER A 495 19.96 0.52 -11.50
CA SER A 495 18.68 1.08 -11.95
C SER A 495 17.49 0.29 -11.41
N ASP A 496 16.29 0.85 -11.58
CA ASP A 496 15.06 0.05 -11.53
C ASP A 496 15.02 -0.89 -12.76
N GLU A 497 14.19 -1.92 -12.68
CA GLU A 497 14.05 -2.95 -13.71
C GLU A 497 12.56 -3.35 -13.84
N ASP A 498 12.18 -3.93 -14.97
CA ASP A 498 10.93 -4.66 -15.11
C ASP A 498 11.18 -5.99 -15.81
N LYS A 499 10.12 -6.71 -16.14
CA LYS A 499 10.22 -7.98 -16.87
C LYS A 499 9.61 -7.86 -18.24
N ILE A 500 10.17 -8.61 -19.20
CA ILE A 500 9.63 -8.73 -20.56
C ILE A 500 9.19 -10.18 -20.82
N GLU A 501 7.96 -10.32 -21.27
CA GLU A 501 7.31 -11.60 -21.60
C GLU A 501 7.74 -12.08 -22.99
N MET A 502 7.47 -13.35 -23.31
CA MET A 502 7.85 -13.93 -24.61
C MET A 502 7.16 -13.27 -25.82
N ASP A 503 6.02 -12.60 -25.61
CA ASP A 503 5.28 -11.86 -26.63
C ASP A 503 5.74 -10.39 -26.79
N GLY A 504 6.71 -9.96 -25.99
CA GLY A 504 7.24 -8.58 -25.98
C GLY A 504 6.45 -7.61 -25.11
N SER A 505 5.40 -8.06 -24.41
CA SER A 505 4.74 -7.27 -23.38
C SER A 505 5.60 -7.19 -22.12
N TYR A 506 5.41 -6.14 -21.32
CA TYR A 506 6.16 -5.93 -20.10
C TYR A 506 5.33 -6.24 -18.85
N SER A 507 5.97 -6.60 -17.74
CA SER A 507 5.31 -6.92 -16.48
C SER A 507 6.22 -6.72 -15.26
N ASP A 508 5.65 -6.83 -14.05
CA ASP A 508 6.37 -6.90 -12.77
C ASP A 508 7.49 -5.84 -12.56
N PRO A 509 7.22 -4.53 -12.65
CA PRO A 509 8.23 -3.51 -12.40
C PRO A 509 8.73 -3.55 -10.95
N HIS A 510 10.05 -3.49 -10.80
CA HIS A 510 10.76 -3.52 -9.53
C HIS A 510 11.46 -2.17 -9.28
N PHE A 511 10.81 -1.36 -8.45
CA PHE A 511 11.23 -0.04 -8.00
C PHE A 511 12.01 -0.14 -6.69
N LYS A 512 13.33 0.08 -6.77
CA LYS A 512 14.30 -0.16 -5.72
C LYS A 512 14.53 1.09 -4.87
N PRO A 513 14.84 0.97 -3.57
CA PRO A 513 15.34 2.11 -2.81
C PRO A 513 16.77 2.49 -3.27
N ASP A 514 17.26 3.65 -2.82
CA ASP A 514 18.69 3.94 -2.84
C ASP A 514 19.46 2.95 -1.94
N PHE A 515 20.79 3.02 -1.94
CA PHE A 515 21.61 1.96 -1.34
C PHE A 515 21.36 1.83 0.17
N ALA A 516 20.84 0.66 0.55
CA ALA A 516 20.38 0.27 1.88
C ALA A 516 21.22 -0.93 2.34
N PRO A 517 22.31 -0.71 3.09
CA PRO A 517 23.32 -1.75 3.31
C PRO A 517 22.80 -2.97 4.08
N ASP A 518 21.94 -2.79 5.09
CA ASP A 518 21.40 -3.89 5.89
C ASP A 518 20.28 -4.64 5.15
N MET A 519 19.50 -3.92 4.32
CA MET A 519 18.57 -4.56 3.38
C MET A 519 19.31 -5.38 2.32
N PHE A 520 20.44 -4.89 1.82
CA PHE A 520 21.27 -5.60 0.85
C PHE A 520 21.85 -6.90 1.40
N LEU A 521 22.13 -6.96 2.71
CA LEU A 521 22.52 -8.20 3.39
C LEU A 521 21.35 -9.19 3.56
N SER A 522 20.11 -8.73 3.43
CA SER A 522 18.91 -9.57 3.48
C SER A 522 18.46 -10.03 2.09
N GLN A 523 18.79 -9.31 1.02
CA GLN A 523 18.48 -9.68 -0.36
C GLN A 523 19.30 -8.88 -1.38
N ASN A 524 19.63 -9.50 -2.53
CA ASN A 524 20.27 -8.81 -3.65
C ASN A 524 19.25 -7.98 -4.46
N TYR A 525 18.73 -6.90 -3.85
CA TYR A 525 17.75 -6.05 -4.54
C TYR A 525 18.37 -5.16 -5.62
N LEU A 526 19.71 -4.99 -5.62
CA LEU A 526 20.41 -4.19 -6.62
C LEU A 526 20.27 -4.80 -8.01
N SER A 527 20.48 -6.12 -8.12
CA SER A 527 20.19 -6.91 -9.33
C SER A 527 20.66 -6.21 -10.62
N HIS A 528 19.76 -5.90 -11.55
CA HIS A 528 20.05 -5.25 -12.82
C HIS A 528 19.56 -3.79 -12.84
N LEU A 529 20.09 -2.87 -13.63
CA LEU A 529 21.30 -2.89 -14.44
C LEU A 529 22.51 -2.52 -13.58
N GLY A 530 23.37 -3.47 -13.22
CA GLY A 530 24.59 -3.17 -12.46
C GLY A 530 25.71 -2.61 -13.34
N VAL A 531 26.20 -1.40 -13.02
CA VAL A 531 27.33 -0.75 -13.70
C VAL A 531 28.42 -0.38 -12.70
N ILE A 532 29.64 -0.86 -12.95
CA ILE A 532 30.72 -0.78 -11.98
C ILE A 532 31.98 -0.22 -12.64
N LYS A 533 32.66 0.70 -11.96
CA LYS A 533 33.98 1.16 -12.37
C LYS A 533 34.95 -0.03 -12.39
N LYS A 534 35.58 -0.27 -13.53
CA LYS A 534 36.41 -1.46 -13.80
C LYS A 534 37.55 -1.66 -12.79
N GLU A 535 38.11 -0.56 -12.30
CA GLU A 535 39.14 -0.56 -11.27
C GLU A 535 38.69 -1.30 -9.99
N LEU A 536 37.43 -1.13 -9.58
CA LEU A 536 36.87 -1.81 -8.41
C LEU A 536 36.73 -3.32 -8.65
N ILE A 537 36.24 -3.73 -9.82
CA ILE A 537 36.15 -5.15 -10.19
C ILE A 537 37.54 -5.80 -10.18
N THR A 538 38.53 -5.10 -10.75
CA THR A 538 39.92 -5.58 -10.81
C THR A 538 40.50 -5.73 -9.41
N LYS A 539 40.25 -4.76 -8.53
CA LYS A 539 40.70 -4.76 -7.13
C LYS A 539 40.18 -5.96 -6.34
N VAL A 540 38.95 -6.42 -6.62
CA VAL A 540 38.32 -7.55 -5.91
C VAL A 540 38.49 -8.90 -6.62
N GLY A 541 39.21 -8.94 -7.75
CA GLY A 541 39.51 -10.17 -8.48
C GLY A 541 38.37 -10.74 -9.32
N GLY A 542 37.38 -9.93 -9.71
CA GLY A 542 36.28 -10.38 -10.59
C GLY A 542 35.28 -11.33 -9.94
N PHE A 543 34.65 -12.20 -10.73
CA PHE A 543 33.62 -13.15 -10.28
C PHE A 543 34.23 -14.38 -9.61
N THR A 544 33.61 -14.88 -8.54
CA THR A 544 34.08 -16.06 -7.80
C THR A 544 33.42 -17.33 -8.35
N ALA A 545 34.22 -18.30 -8.80
CA ALA A 545 33.70 -19.61 -9.23
C ALA A 545 33.14 -20.41 -8.03
N GLY A 546 32.05 -21.15 -8.26
CA GLY A 546 31.35 -21.92 -7.22
C GLY A 546 30.16 -21.18 -6.58
N LEU A 547 29.87 -19.95 -7.01
CA LEU A 547 28.74 -19.14 -6.59
C LEU A 547 27.74 -18.89 -7.73
N GLU A 548 27.68 -19.83 -8.67
CA GLU A 548 26.77 -19.75 -9.83
C GLU A 548 25.31 -19.60 -9.37
N GLY A 549 24.59 -18.64 -9.97
CA GLY A 549 23.23 -18.25 -9.58
C GLY A 549 23.19 -17.09 -8.57
N SER A 550 24.33 -16.66 -8.02
CA SER A 550 24.46 -15.47 -7.16
C SER A 550 25.84 -14.79 -7.33
N GLN A 551 26.44 -14.96 -8.51
CA GLN A 551 27.78 -14.47 -8.83
C GLN A 551 27.85 -12.93 -8.85
N ASP A 552 26.76 -12.28 -9.25
CA ASP A 552 26.56 -10.84 -9.19
C ASP A 552 26.50 -10.35 -7.75
N PHE A 553 25.74 -11.03 -6.88
CA PHE A 553 25.63 -10.68 -5.47
C PHE A 553 26.99 -10.74 -4.75
N ASP A 554 27.79 -11.79 -4.97
CA ASP A 554 29.16 -11.86 -4.43
C ASP A 554 30.06 -10.74 -4.96
N LEU A 555 29.99 -10.44 -6.27
CA LEU A 555 30.77 -9.36 -6.85
C LEU A 555 30.39 -8.01 -6.21
N TYR A 556 29.10 -7.73 -6.06
CA TYR A 556 28.60 -6.51 -5.46
C TYR A 556 29.00 -6.40 -3.99
N LEU A 557 28.87 -7.47 -3.20
CA LEU A 557 29.35 -7.51 -1.82
C LEU A 557 30.83 -7.11 -1.71
N LYS A 558 31.69 -7.64 -2.59
CA LYS A 558 33.12 -7.29 -2.61
C LYS A 558 33.37 -5.85 -3.06
N VAL A 559 32.69 -5.39 -4.12
CA VAL A 559 32.91 -4.05 -4.70
C VAL A 559 32.47 -2.94 -3.74
N LEU A 560 31.31 -3.11 -3.09
CA LEU A 560 30.74 -2.13 -2.19
C LEU A 560 31.53 -1.99 -0.87
N GLU A 561 32.45 -2.92 -0.57
CA GLU A 561 33.44 -2.76 0.51
C GLU A 561 34.53 -1.71 0.18
N HIS A 562 34.59 -1.21 -1.06
CA HIS A 562 35.65 -0.32 -1.54
C HIS A 562 35.17 1.02 -2.08
N THR A 563 33.86 1.30 -2.09
CA THR A 563 33.33 2.59 -2.50
C THR A 563 32.05 2.94 -1.75
N ASN A 564 31.84 4.22 -1.51
CA ASN A 564 30.58 4.80 -1.05
C ASN A 564 29.94 5.71 -2.12
N LYS A 565 30.53 5.79 -3.31
CA LYS A 565 30.03 6.58 -4.45
C LYS A 565 29.05 5.74 -5.26
N ILE A 566 27.92 5.45 -4.64
CA ILE A 566 26.87 4.59 -5.17
C ILE A 566 25.72 5.49 -5.63
N HIS A 567 25.23 5.27 -6.84
CA HIS A 567 24.10 6.02 -7.36
C HIS A 567 23.03 5.11 -7.91
N HIS A 568 21.79 5.35 -7.49
CA HIS A 568 20.62 4.67 -8.00
C HIS A 568 19.92 5.56 -9.04
N ILE A 569 19.78 5.05 -10.25
CA ILE A 569 18.95 5.69 -11.28
C ILE A 569 17.54 5.15 -11.12
N THR A 570 16.64 5.97 -10.56
CA THR A 570 15.21 5.63 -10.31
C THR A 570 14.39 5.56 -11.61
N LYS A 571 14.90 4.86 -12.62
CA LYS A 571 14.29 4.61 -13.91
C LYS A 571 14.39 3.14 -14.26
N VAL A 572 13.36 2.60 -14.91
CA VAL A 572 13.43 1.27 -15.52
C VAL A 572 14.39 1.37 -16.70
N LEU A 573 15.58 0.76 -16.58
CA LEU A 573 16.60 0.75 -17.63
C LEU A 573 16.99 -0.68 -18.07
N TYR A 574 16.33 -1.68 -17.50
CA TYR A 574 16.59 -3.10 -17.74
C TYR A 574 15.27 -3.87 -17.85
N HIS A 575 15.18 -4.74 -18.84
CA HIS A 575 14.04 -5.60 -19.12
C HIS A 575 14.47 -7.07 -18.98
N TRP A 576 14.06 -7.70 -17.87
CA TRP A 576 14.44 -9.07 -17.53
C TRP A 576 13.49 -10.08 -18.17
N ARG A 577 13.99 -10.91 -19.09
CA ARG A 577 13.15 -11.79 -19.90
C ARG A 577 12.68 -13.03 -19.13
N LYS A 578 11.37 -13.28 -19.18
CA LYS A 578 10.77 -14.54 -18.71
C LYS A 578 10.81 -15.61 -19.80
N ILE A 579 11.86 -16.43 -19.80
CA ILE A 579 11.94 -17.67 -20.60
C ILE A 579 11.92 -18.93 -19.73
N PRO A 580 11.43 -20.09 -20.22
CA PRO A 580 11.52 -21.35 -19.50
C PRO A 580 12.98 -21.68 -19.11
N GLY A 581 13.22 -21.89 -17.82
CA GLY A 581 14.57 -22.12 -17.27
C GLY A 581 15.32 -20.87 -16.79
N SER A 582 14.80 -19.66 -17.06
CA SER A 582 15.26 -18.40 -16.44
C SER A 582 14.77 -18.29 -15.00
N THR A 583 15.57 -17.66 -14.14
CA THR A 583 15.18 -17.28 -12.77
C THR A 583 14.05 -16.24 -12.75
N ALA A 584 13.80 -15.52 -13.86
CA ALA A 584 12.67 -14.61 -14.02
C ALA A 584 11.30 -15.31 -14.05
N ALA A 585 11.26 -16.55 -14.57
CA ALA A 585 10.03 -17.32 -14.80
C ALA A 585 9.65 -18.20 -13.59
N GLU A 586 10.64 -18.76 -12.88
CA GLU A 586 10.42 -19.67 -11.75
C GLU A 586 11.45 -19.43 -10.63
N TYR A 587 11.07 -18.68 -9.59
CA TYR A 587 11.86 -18.54 -8.36
C TYR A 587 11.94 -19.85 -7.55
N GLY A 588 11.11 -20.85 -7.88
CA GLY A 588 10.81 -22.01 -7.05
C GLY A 588 11.68 -23.27 -7.22
N GLU A 589 12.55 -23.37 -8.23
CA GLU A 589 13.20 -24.66 -8.56
C GLU A 589 14.73 -24.73 -8.42
N LYS A 590 15.41 -23.67 -7.97
CA LYS A 590 16.89 -23.66 -7.91
C LYS A 590 17.43 -23.44 -6.50
N SER A 591 17.31 -24.47 -5.65
CA SER A 591 17.91 -24.50 -4.30
C SER A 591 19.42 -24.16 -4.29
N TYR A 592 20.11 -24.37 -5.41
CA TYR A 592 21.52 -24.02 -5.54
C TYR A 592 21.79 -22.50 -5.52
N ALA A 593 20.93 -21.67 -6.11
CA ALA A 593 21.15 -20.23 -6.21
C ALA A 593 20.98 -19.56 -4.84
N GLN A 594 19.95 -19.96 -4.10
CA GLN A 594 19.76 -19.58 -2.70
C GLN A 594 21.01 -19.93 -1.85
N GLU A 595 21.52 -21.16 -1.97
CA GLU A 595 22.69 -21.57 -1.21
C GLU A 595 23.97 -20.85 -1.67
N ALA A 596 24.10 -20.53 -2.97
CA ALA A 596 25.19 -19.71 -3.49
C ALA A 596 25.17 -18.29 -2.90
N GLY A 597 24.02 -17.64 -2.84
CA GLY A 597 23.90 -16.31 -2.22
C GLY A 597 24.15 -16.34 -0.71
N ARG A 598 23.70 -17.39 -0.01
CA ARG A 598 24.05 -17.60 1.41
C ARG A 598 25.56 -17.73 1.60
N LYS A 599 26.24 -18.51 0.75
CA LYS A 599 27.71 -18.64 0.76
C LYS A 599 28.41 -17.33 0.43
N ALA A 600 27.89 -16.53 -0.51
CA ALA A 600 28.43 -15.21 -0.82
C ALA A 600 28.44 -14.29 0.41
N LEU A 601 27.36 -14.30 1.19
CA LEU A 601 27.27 -13.58 2.46
C LEU A 601 28.22 -14.13 3.53
N VAL A 602 28.34 -15.45 3.67
CA VAL A 602 29.34 -16.06 4.58
C VAL A 602 30.74 -15.57 4.22
N ASN A 603 31.11 -15.64 2.94
CA ASN A 603 32.40 -15.14 2.46
C ASN A 603 32.57 -13.64 2.76
N ALA A 604 31.52 -12.83 2.64
CA ALA A 604 31.56 -11.42 2.99
C ALA A 604 31.79 -11.17 4.49
N MET A 605 31.13 -11.93 5.37
CA MET A 605 31.35 -11.85 6.81
C MET A 605 32.78 -12.23 7.19
N GLU A 606 33.31 -13.32 6.60
CA GLU A 606 34.69 -13.76 6.80
C GLU A 606 35.71 -12.72 6.31
N ARG A 607 35.52 -12.14 5.12
CA ARG A 607 36.40 -11.07 4.58
C ARG A 607 36.42 -9.83 5.46
N LYS A 608 35.26 -9.45 6.02
CA LYS A 608 35.13 -8.31 6.93
C LYS A 608 35.61 -8.61 8.36
N GLY A 609 35.90 -9.87 8.68
CA GLY A 609 36.24 -10.31 10.04
C GLY A 609 35.07 -10.20 11.01
N ILE A 610 33.83 -10.23 10.51
CA ILE A 610 32.61 -10.13 11.30
C ILE A 610 32.20 -11.54 11.72
N LYS A 611 32.03 -11.75 13.04
CA LYS A 611 31.49 -13.01 13.57
C LYS A 611 29.97 -12.99 13.41
N ALA A 612 29.45 -13.76 12.45
CA ALA A 612 28.02 -13.90 12.23
C ALA A 612 27.69 -15.29 11.66
N GLU A 613 26.47 -15.76 11.93
CA GLU A 613 25.87 -16.91 11.27
C GLU A 613 24.93 -16.41 10.15
N VAL A 614 25.07 -16.96 8.93
CA VAL A 614 24.20 -16.59 7.81
C VAL A 614 23.21 -17.72 7.52
N LYS A 615 21.93 -17.39 7.64
CA LYS A 615 20.78 -18.29 7.42
C LYS A 615 20.01 -17.89 6.18
N ASN A 616 19.26 -18.84 5.62
CA ASN A 616 18.22 -18.51 4.64
C ASN A 616 17.10 -17.75 5.34
N GLY A 617 16.54 -16.77 4.65
CA GLY A 617 15.43 -15.95 5.14
C GLY A 617 14.09 -16.67 5.06
N GLN A 618 13.00 -15.93 5.34
CA GLN A 618 11.64 -16.49 5.39
C GLN A 618 11.05 -16.76 4.00
N THR A 619 11.62 -16.18 2.94
CA THR A 619 11.20 -16.38 1.55
C THR A 619 12.39 -16.71 0.63
N PRO A 620 12.17 -17.39 -0.51
CA PRO A 620 13.23 -17.59 -1.51
C PRO A 620 13.86 -16.26 -1.96
N GLY A 621 15.17 -16.25 -2.13
CA GLY A 621 15.97 -15.06 -2.46
C GLY A 621 16.38 -14.20 -1.27
N THR A 622 15.93 -14.52 -0.04
CA THR A 622 16.20 -13.72 1.16
C THR A 622 17.12 -14.44 2.16
N TYR A 623 17.78 -13.67 3.03
CA TYR A 623 18.78 -14.12 3.98
C TYR A 623 18.60 -13.43 5.33
N LYS A 624 19.13 -14.06 6.39
CA LYS A 624 19.27 -13.45 7.72
C LYS A 624 20.72 -13.57 8.17
N VAL A 625 21.29 -12.45 8.61
CA VAL A 625 22.62 -12.40 9.23
C VAL A 625 22.42 -12.27 10.74
N ASP A 626 22.74 -13.32 11.48
CA ASP A 626 22.75 -13.35 12.94
C ASP A 626 24.14 -12.97 13.42
N TYR A 627 24.34 -11.70 13.75
CA TYR A 627 25.61 -11.22 14.30
C TYR A 627 25.86 -11.82 15.69
N ALA A 628 27.12 -12.16 16.00
CA ALA A 628 27.48 -12.54 17.34
C ALA A 628 27.33 -11.32 18.28
N ILE A 629 26.52 -11.47 19.33
CA ILE A 629 26.44 -10.46 20.39
C ILE A 629 27.75 -10.47 21.17
N GLU A 630 28.40 -9.31 21.27
CA GLU A 630 29.65 -9.17 22.01
C GLU A 630 29.37 -8.83 23.47
N ASN A 631 30.11 -9.50 24.37
CA ASN A 631 29.95 -9.40 25.82
C ASN A 631 28.53 -9.79 26.25
N THR A 632 27.96 -9.06 27.21
CA THR A 632 26.54 -9.13 27.61
C THR A 632 26.19 -7.73 28.11
N PRO A 633 26.03 -6.71 27.25
CA PRO A 633 25.83 -5.33 27.68
C PRO A 633 24.53 -5.18 28.48
N LEU A 634 24.53 -4.32 29.49
CA LEU A 634 23.30 -3.98 30.21
C LEU A 634 22.38 -3.17 29.28
N VAL A 635 21.12 -3.58 29.18
CA VAL A 635 20.05 -2.86 28.46
C VAL A 635 19.16 -2.14 29.47
N SER A 636 19.07 -0.81 29.38
CA SER A 636 18.11 -0.03 30.18
C SER A 636 16.81 0.16 29.39
N ILE A 637 15.74 -0.48 29.85
CA ILE A 637 14.40 -0.38 29.27
C ILE A 637 13.66 0.76 29.96
N ILE A 638 13.29 1.80 29.20
CA ILE A 638 12.64 3.02 29.68
C ILE A 638 11.16 2.97 29.34
N ILE A 639 10.29 3.02 30.36
CA ILE A 639 8.83 2.91 30.21
C ILE A 639 8.14 4.13 30.83
N PRO A 640 7.83 5.18 30.06
CA PRO A 640 6.98 6.27 30.54
C PRO A 640 5.51 5.83 30.58
N PHE A 641 4.77 6.16 31.64
CA PHE A 641 3.35 5.83 31.76
C PHE A 641 2.57 6.84 32.61
N LYS A 642 1.25 6.83 32.43
CA LYS A 642 0.28 7.50 33.30
C LYS A 642 -0.93 6.58 33.49
N ASP A 643 -1.18 6.17 34.73
CA ASP A 643 -2.25 5.24 35.09
C ASP A 643 -2.31 3.98 34.18
N MET A 644 -3.47 3.33 34.09
CA MET A 644 -3.69 2.06 33.38
C MET A 644 -2.77 0.92 33.89
N PRO A 645 -2.86 0.57 35.19
CA PRO A 645 -2.02 -0.48 35.81
C PRO A 645 -2.10 -1.82 35.07
N GLU A 646 -3.24 -2.12 34.43
CA GLU A 646 -3.43 -3.31 33.62
C GLU A 646 -2.51 -3.38 32.40
N LEU A 647 -2.28 -2.26 31.70
CA LEU A 647 -1.36 -2.19 30.57
C LEU A 647 0.08 -2.28 31.04
N LEU A 648 0.40 -1.58 32.14
CA LEU A 648 1.72 -1.64 32.75
C LEU A 648 2.08 -3.08 33.18
N THR A 649 1.10 -3.80 33.73
CA THR A 649 1.23 -5.22 34.10
C THR A 649 1.57 -6.07 32.88
N ILE A 650 0.76 -5.98 31.81
CA ILE A 650 0.98 -6.72 30.56
C ILE A 650 2.38 -6.45 30.01
N CYS A 651 2.79 -5.19 30.00
CA CYS A 651 4.09 -4.79 29.48
C CYS A 651 5.24 -5.39 30.30
N VAL A 652 5.27 -5.16 31.61
CA VAL A 652 6.38 -5.61 32.47
C VAL A 652 6.42 -7.13 32.61
N GLU A 653 5.28 -7.79 32.82
CA GLU A 653 5.25 -9.25 32.95
C GLU A 653 5.61 -9.94 31.64
N SER A 654 5.16 -9.43 30.47
CA SER A 654 5.58 -10.01 29.19
C SER A 654 7.10 -9.91 28.96
N ILE A 655 7.76 -8.83 29.42
CA ILE A 655 9.23 -8.73 29.39
C ILE A 655 9.85 -9.81 30.29
N LEU A 656 9.39 -9.95 31.53
CA LEU A 656 9.95 -10.93 32.48
C LEU A 656 9.74 -12.37 32.03
N GLU A 657 8.56 -12.69 31.47
CA GLU A 657 8.18 -14.05 31.11
C GLU A 657 8.76 -14.53 29.79
N LYS A 658 8.91 -13.62 28.80
CA LYS A 658 9.28 -14.00 27.44
C LYS A 658 10.76 -13.84 27.16
N SER A 659 11.43 -12.84 27.75
CA SER A 659 12.80 -12.50 27.36
C SER A 659 13.78 -13.63 27.66
N THR A 660 14.61 -14.00 26.68
CA THR A 660 15.73 -14.93 26.87
C THR A 660 17.02 -14.25 27.30
N TYR A 661 17.12 -12.93 27.10
CA TYR A 661 18.24 -12.12 27.55
C TYR A 661 18.05 -11.66 28.99
N ASP A 662 19.01 -11.93 29.87
CA ASP A 662 18.86 -11.66 31.31
C ASP A 662 19.43 -10.32 31.78
N ASN A 663 20.40 -9.73 31.06
CA ASN A 663 21.13 -8.55 31.54
C ASN A 663 20.45 -7.24 31.14
N PHE A 664 19.28 -6.99 31.71
CA PHE A 664 18.53 -5.75 31.53
C PHE A 664 18.09 -5.13 32.87
N GLU A 665 17.71 -3.87 32.85
CA GLU A 665 16.98 -3.18 33.93
C GLU A 665 15.73 -2.50 33.35
N ILE A 666 14.66 -2.44 34.12
CA ILE A 666 13.41 -1.75 33.76
C ILE A 666 13.28 -0.49 34.61
N ILE A 667 13.17 0.65 33.95
CA ILE A 667 13.03 1.97 34.57
C ILE A 667 11.68 2.55 34.13
N GLY A 668 10.68 2.42 34.99
CA GLY A 668 9.36 2.99 34.76
C GLY A 668 9.25 4.42 35.29
N ILE A 669 8.75 5.35 34.47
CA ILE A 669 8.51 6.73 34.89
C ILE A 669 7.01 7.03 34.89
N SER A 670 6.45 7.15 36.09
CA SER A 670 5.08 7.65 36.29
C SER A 670 5.04 9.17 36.10
N ASN A 671 4.24 9.64 35.15
CA ASN A 671 4.01 11.07 34.91
C ASN A 671 2.56 11.44 35.21
N ASN A 672 2.35 12.06 36.37
CA ASN A 672 1.04 12.51 36.85
C ASN A 672 -0.01 11.37 36.94
N SER A 673 0.40 10.16 37.35
CA SER A 673 -0.56 9.11 37.72
C SER A 673 -1.30 9.51 39.00
N GLU A 674 -2.59 9.22 39.07
CA GLU A 674 -3.45 9.66 40.17
C GLU A 674 -4.15 8.49 40.88
N LYS A 675 -4.27 7.33 40.23
CA LYS A 675 -4.99 6.17 40.77
C LYS A 675 -4.14 5.40 41.79
N GLU A 676 -4.73 5.06 42.94
CA GLU A 676 -4.07 4.24 43.97
C GLU A 676 -3.65 2.87 43.41
N GLU A 677 -4.47 2.29 42.54
CA GLU A 677 -4.19 1.00 41.89
C GLU A 677 -2.88 1.04 41.08
N THR A 678 -2.54 2.19 40.48
CA THR A 678 -1.29 2.37 39.74
C THR A 678 -0.08 2.27 40.66
N PHE A 679 -0.13 2.91 41.83
CA PHE A 679 0.98 2.91 42.78
C PHE A 679 1.14 1.56 43.49
N ASP A 680 0.04 0.87 43.74
CA ASP A 680 0.09 -0.49 44.29
C ASP A 680 0.65 -1.48 43.28
N GLU A 681 0.33 -1.31 42.00
CA GLU A 681 0.90 -2.11 40.93
C GLU A 681 2.40 -1.86 40.75
N MET A 682 2.86 -0.61 40.81
CA MET A 682 4.29 -0.27 40.82
C MET A 682 5.05 -1.00 41.95
N LYS A 683 4.48 -1.03 43.17
CA LYS A 683 5.09 -1.75 44.31
C LYS A 683 5.10 -3.26 44.06
N ARG A 684 4.00 -3.81 43.53
CA ARG A 684 3.88 -5.24 43.21
C ARG A 684 4.95 -5.64 42.20
N LEU A 685 5.03 -4.95 41.06
CA LEU A 685 6.00 -5.23 40.00
C LEU A 685 7.45 -5.10 40.49
N THR A 686 7.77 -4.06 41.28
CA THR A 686 9.09 -3.91 41.91
C THR A 686 9.45 -5.10 42.81
N SER A 687 8.46 -5.71 43.47
CA SER A 687 8.68 -6.86 44.34
C SER A 687 8.88 -8.19 43.59
N LEU A 688 8.48 -8.27 42.31
CA LEU A 688 8.64 -9.47 41.49
C LEU A 688 10.08 -9.69 41.06
N ASP A 689 10.80 -8.63 40.72
CA ASP A 689 12.16 -8.72 40.18
C ASP A 689 13.00 -7.49 40.57
N GLY A 690 14.21 -7.74 41.09
CA GLY A 690 15.13 -6.68 41.53
C GLY A 690 15.70 -5.80 40.41
N ARG A 691 15.47 -6.16 39.14
CA ARG A 691 15.80 -5.37 37.95
C ARG A 691 14.82 -4.22 37.69
N ILE A 692 13.68 -4.18 38.39
CA ILE A 692 12.61 -3.21 38.15
C ILE A 692 12.69 -2.05 39.14
N GLN A 693 12.66 -0.82 38.62
CA GLN A 693 12.58 0.40 39.42
C GLN A 693 11.55 1.36 38.83
N PHE A 694 10.69 1.90 39.68
CA PHE A 694 9.74 2.94 39.31
C PHE A 694 10.09 4.26 39.98
N HIS A 695 9.96 5.35 39.21
CA HIS A 695 10.16 6.71 39.67
C HIS A 695 9.02 7.60 39.22
N GLU A 696 8.80 8.70 39.94
CA GLU A 696 7.85 9.73 39.55
C GLU A 696 8.55 10.93 38.91
N TYR A 697 7.93 11.50 37.89
CA TYR A 697 8.35 12.77 37.29
C TYR A 697 7.13 13.58 36.86
N ASN A 698 6.56 14.32 37.81
CA ASN A 698 5.24 14.97 37.67
C ASN A 698 5.39 16.39 37.11
N VAL A 699 5.60 16.48 35.79
CA VAL A 699 5.65 17.72 34.99
C VAL A 699 4.54 17.71 33.93
N PRO A 700 4.19 18.86 33.30
CA PRO A 700 3.29 18.85 32.13
C PRO A 700 3.77 17.84 31.08
N PHE A 701 2.84 17.07 30.52
CA PHE A 701 3.19 15.94 29.67
C PHE A 701 4.09 16.35 28.50
N ASN A 702 5.29 15.79 28.48
CA ASN A 702 6.30 15.97 27.46
C ASN A 702 7.08 14.67 27.35
N TYR A 703 6.75 13.85 26.36
CA TYR A 703 7.32 12.52 26.16
C TYR A 703 8.85 12.57 26.03
N SER A 704 9.36 13.51 25.24
CA SER A 704 10.78 13.74 25.05
C SER A 704 11.50 14.08 26.36
N GLN A 705 10.92 14.97 27.17
CA GLN A 705 11.49 15.37 28.46
C GLN A 705 11.50 14.22 29.45
N ILE A 706 10.43 13.42 29.52
CA ILE A 706 10.31 12.28 30.43
C ILE A 706 11.38 11.23 30.10
N ASN A 707 11.53 10.88 28.82
CA ASN A 707 12.53 9.91 28.37
C ASN A 707 13.97 10.42 28.60
N ASN A 708 14.26 11.68 28.27
CA ASN A 708 15.57 12.28 28.55
C ASN A 708 15.90 12.25 30.04
N TYR A 709 14.93 12.59 30.90
CA TYR A 709 15.09 12.54 32.35
C TYR A 709 15.41 11.13 32.85
N ALA A 710 14.68 10.12 32.35
CA ALA A 710 14.90 8.72 32.72
C ALA A 710 16.31 8.24 32.37
N VAL A 711 16.75 8.49 31.13
CA VAL A 711 18.07 8.08 30.64
C VAL A 711 19.19 8.79 31.40
N ASN A 712 19.07 10.11 31.61
CA ASN A 712 20.11 10.89 32.26
C ASN A 712 20.24 10.63 33.76
N THR A 713 19.13 10.25 34.42
CA THR A 713 19.09 10.13 35.89
C THR A 713 19.30 8.70 36.37
N TYR A 714 18.72 7.72 35.68
CA TYR A 714 18.58 6.36 36.22
C TYR A 714 19.25 5.29 35.36
N ALA A 715 19.27 5.44 34.03
CA ALA A 715 19.80 4.41 33.14
C ALA A 715 21.31 4.17 33.36
N LYS A 716 21.69 2.91 33.45
CA LYS A 716 23.10 2.45 33.60
C LYS A 716 23.57 1.63 32.40
N GLY A 717 22.66 1.22 31.53
CA GLY A 717 22.92 0.40 30.36
C GLY A 717 23.78 1.10 29.32
N GLU A 718 24.57 0.29 28.61
CA GLU A 718 25.26 0.70 27.39
C GLU A 718 24.28 0.85 26.22
N GLN A 719 23.14 0.17 26.33
CA GLN A 719 22.05 0.16 25.37
C GLN A 719 20.80 0.75 26.03
N ILE A 720 20.14 1.67 25.33
CA ILE A 720 18.88 2.28 25.77
C ILE A 720 17.77 1.71 24.89
N LEU A 721 16.69 1.27 25.53
CA LEU A 721 15.49 0.78 24.87
C LEU A 721 14.29 1.61 25.33
N PHE A 722 13.70 2.39 24.44
CA PHE A 722 12.44 3.08 24.69
C PHE A 722 11.27 2.16 24.38
N LEU A 723 10.34 2.05 25.33
CA LEU A 723 9.20 1.15 25.23
C LEU A 723 7.95 1.82 25.78
N ASN A 724 6.87 1.83 25.02
CA ASN A 724 5.59 2.30 25.54
C ASN A 724 5.00 1.29 26.54
N ASN A 725 4.22 1.79 27.51
CA ASN A 725 3.63 0.98 28.57
C ASN A 725 2.49 0.06 28.14
N ASP A 726 2.06 0.15 26.87
CA ASP A 726 1.00 -0.61 26.24
C ASP A 726 1.55 -1.58 25.16
N ILE A 727 2.84 -1.92 25.26
CA ILE A 727 3.48 -2.96 24.45
C ILE A 727 3.43 -4.29 25.17
N GLU A 728 3.06 -5.34 24.44
CA GLU A 728 3.12 -6.74 24.88
C GLU A 728 4.14 -7.51 24.04
N ILE A 729 5.20 -8.01 24.67
CA ILE A 729 6.25 -8.76 24.00
C ILE A 729 5.76 -10.18 23.67
N ILE A 730 5.92 -10.59 22.41
CA ILE A 730 5.56 -11.95 21.96
C ILE A 730 6.75 -12.77 21.46
N THR A 731 7.88 -12.12 21.19
CA THR A 731 9.10 -12.78 20.71
C THR A 731 10.08 -13.00 21.85
N PRO A 732 10.50 -14.26 22.14
CA PRO A 732 11.41 -14.50 23.25
C PRO A 732 12.80 -13.85 23.12
N THR A 733 13.39 -13.90 21.92
CA THR A 733 14.75 -13.39 21.63
C THR A 733 14.77 -11.92 21.21
N TRP A 734 13.73 -11.16 21.52
CA TRP A 734 13.54 -9.80 20.99
C TRP A 734 14.68 -8.83 21.33
N ILE A 735 15.24 -8.91 22.54
CA ILE A 735 16.39 -8.08 22.96
C ILE A 735 17.63 -8.46 22.14
N GLU A 736 17.91 -9.76 21.98
CA GLU A 736 19.02 -10.25 21.18
C GLU A 736 18.89 -9.82 19.71
N GLU A 737 17.69 -9.93 19.14
CA GLU A 737 17.41 -9.48 17.76
C GLU A 737 17.73 -8.00 17.57
N MET A 738 17.40 -7.15 18.55
CA MET A 738 17.74 -5.72 18.47
C MET A 738 19.23 -5.46 18.76
N LEU A 739 19.83 -6.16 19.72
CA LEU A 739 21.24 -6.03 20.10
C LEU A 739 22.20 -6.36 18.96
N MET A 740 21.90 -7.41 18.18
CA MET A 740 22.71 -7.80 17.02
C MET A 740 22.94 -6.63 16.06
N TYR A 741 21.90 -5.82 15.81
CA TYR A 741 21.99 -4.66 14.93
C TYR A 741 22.45 -3.40 15.66
N SER A 742 22.05 -3.19 16.92
CA SER A 742 22.44 -2.00 17.68
C SER A 742 23.94 -1.98 17.98
N GLN A 743 24.61 -3.14 18.09
CA GLN A 743 26.05 -3.20 18.30
C GLN A 743 26.87 -2.83 17.06
N GLN A 744 26.30 -2.92 15.85
CA GLN A 744 27.01 -2.58 14.61
C GLN A 744 27.41 -1.10 14.58
N LYS A 745 28.62 -0.81 14.07
CA LYS A 745 29.20 0.54 14.16
C LYS A 745 28.45 1.56 13.32
N GLN A 746 27.88 1.13 12.20
CA GLN A 746 27.17 1.96 11.24
C GLN A 746 25.70 2.16 11.58
N ASN A 747 25.16 1.52 12.61
CA ASN A 747 23.73 1.54 12.92
C ASN A 747 23.41 2.51 14.08
N GLY A 748 22.26 3.18 13.96
CA GLY A 748 21.69 4.11 14.92
C GLY A 748 20.51 3.48 15.66
N ALA A 749 19.29 3.89 15.30
CA ALA A 749 18.07 3.38 15.92
C ALA A 749 17.62 2.03 15.32
N ILE A 750 17.24 1.08 16.18
CA ILE A 750 16.71 -0.23 15.81
C ILE A 750 15.25 -0.32 16.24
N GLY A 751 14.34 -0.57 15.30
CA GLY A 751 12.90 -0.66 15.54
C GLY A 751 12.32 -2.06 15.36
N ALA A 752 11.25 -2.33 16.10
CA ALA A 752 10.52 -3.60 16.08
C ALA A 752 9.39 -3.63 15.02
N LYS A 753 8.89 -4.82 14.70
CA LYS A 753 7.62 -5.02 14.00
C LYS A 753 6.48 -5.03 15.02
N LEU A 754 5.57 -4.07 14.91
CA LEU A 754 4.46 -3.93 15.86
C LEU A 754 3.13 -4.29 15.20
N TYR A 755 2.28 -4.97 15.95
CA TYR A 755 0.92 -5.33 15.53
C TYR A 755 -0.13 -4.63 16.38
N PHE A 756 -1.26 -4.32 15.76
CA PHE A 756 -2.49 -4.10 16.49
C PHE A 756 -3.01 -5.43 17.09
N PRO A 757 -3.86 -5.41 18.14
CA PRO A 757 -4.43 -6.62 18.73
C PRO A 757 -5.26 -7.50 17.77
N ASN A 758 -5.61 -6.98 16.59
CA ASN A 758 -6.35 -7.70 15.55
C ASN A 758 -5.46 -8.39 14.50
N ASP A 759 -4.18 -8.63 14.82
CA ASP A 759 -3.18 -9.24 13.91
C ASP A 759 -2.95 -8.48 12.60
N THR A 760 -3.14 -7.16 12.61
CA THR A 760 -2.71 -6.28 11.52
C THR A 760 -1.47 -5.49 11.92
N ILE A 761 -0.64 -5.17 10.94
CA ILE A 761 0.60 -4.42 11.12
C ILE A 761 0.27 -2.99 11.56
N GLN A 762 0.93 -2.54 12.62
CA GLN A 762 0.85 -1.19 13.15
C GLN A 762 2.09 -0.38 12.74
N HIS A 763 3.29 -0.99 12.86
CA HIS A 763 4.55 -0.38 12.47
C HIS A 763 5.45 -1.39 11.76
N ALA A 764 5.94 -0.99 10.58
CA ALA A 764 6.93 -1.72 9.79
C ALA A 764 7.95 -0.78 9.13
N GLY A 765 8.38 0.25 9.86
CA GLY A 765 9.22 1.34 9.36
C GLY A 765 8.42 2.62 9.04
N LEU A 766 9.14 3.75 8.99
CA LEU A 766 8.60 5.07 8.66
C LEU A 766 9.39 5.68 7.49
N ILE A 767 8.69 6.26 6.52
CA ILE A 767 9.28 6.97 5.38
C ILE A 767 8.89 8.44 5.38
N MET A 768 9.76 9.28 4.83
CA MET A 768 9.52 10.70 4.65
C MET A 768 8.81 10.97 3.32
N ALA A 769 7.76 11.79 3.42
CA ALA A 769 6.87 12.12 2.31
C ALA A 769 6.75 13.65 2.19
N PRO A 770 7.84 14.36 1.84
CA PRO A 770 7.93 15.82 1.77
C PRO A 770 6.80 16.56 1.08
N LYS A 771 6.28 15.98 0.00
CA LYS A 771 5.28 16.64 -0.83
C LYS A 771 3.83 16.28 -0.44
N THR A 772 3.65 15.69 0.74
CA THR A 772 2.36 15.16 1.20
C THR A 772 1.95 15.80 2.52
N ILE A 773 0.64 15.82 2.79
CA ILE A 773 0.07 16.39 4.03
C ILE A 773 0.54 15.66 5.29
N HIS A 774 0.75 14.33 5.19
CA HIS A 774 1.16 13.49 6.32
C HIS A 774 2.63 13.71 6.69
N SER A 775 3.49 14.05 5.71
CA SER A 775 4.94 14.29 5.84
C SER A 775 5.76 13.08 6.30
N VAL A 776 5.21 12.21 7.14
CA VAL A 776 5.74 10.93 7.57
C VAL A 776 4.67 9.87 7.34
N ILE A 777 5.06 8.70 6.82
CA ILE A 777 4.13 7.61 6.50
C ILE A 777 4.55 6.33 7.21
N LEU A 778 3.57 5.70 7.88
CA LEU A 778 3.65 4.33 8.40
C LEU A 778 3.41 3.35 7.25
N VAL A 779 4.49 2.81 6.68
CA VAL A 779 4.36 1.84 5.58
C VAL A 779 3.76 0.53 6.08
N TYR A 780 2.90 -0.09 5.26
CA TYR A 780 2.22 -1.36 5.55
C TYR A 780 1.23 -1.36 6.71
N GLN A 781 0.89 -0.20 7.28
CA GLN A 781 -0.10 -0.16 8.35
C GLN A 781 -1.45 -0.73 7.89
N GLY A 782 -2.05 -1.59 8.70
CA GLY A 782 -3.31 -2.29 8.43
C GLY A 782 -3.19 -3.56 7.59
N TYR A 783 -1.99 -3.90 7.09
CA TYR A 783 -1.77 -5.16 6.38
C TYR A 783 -1.84 -6.36 7.34
N PRO A 784 -2.24 -7.55 6.89
CA PRO A 784 -2.18 -8.76 7.70
C PRO A 784 -0.76 -9.06 8.20
N LYS A 785 -0.67 -9.61 9.41
CA LYS A 785 0.58 -10.01 10.08
C LYS A 785 1.51 -10.84 9.20
N ASP A 786 0.95 -11.74 8.38
CA ASP A 786 1.67 -12.68 7.52
C ASP A 786 1.95 -12.15 6.10
N HIS A 787 1.62 -10.89 5.81
CA HIS A 787 1.87 -10.30 4.51
C HIS A 787 3.38 -10.20 4.19
N TYR A 788 3.77 -10.48 2.94
CA TYR A 788 5.17 -10.45 2.51
C TYR A 788 5.70 -9.03 2.27
N GLY A 789 4.82 -8.09 1.93
CA GLY A 789 5.17 -6.72 1.58
C GLY A 789 5.75 -6.63 0.17
N TYR A 790 5.96 -5.39 -0.29
CA TYR A 790 6.57 -5.13 -1.59
C TYR A 790 8.01 -5.69 -1.60
N GLY A 791 8.36 -6.51 -2.59
CA GLY A 791 9.70 -7.11 -2.68
C GLY A 791 10.11 -7.91 -1.44
N SER A 792 9.16 -8.61 -0.79
CA SER A 792 9.39 -9.34 0.47
C SER A 792 9.94 -8.50 1.64
N ARG A 793 9.82 -7.16 1.58
CA ARG A 793 10.41 -6.27 2.60
C ARG A 793 9.90 -6.53 4.01
N LEU A 794 8.65 -6.97 4.22
CA LEU A 794 8.13 -7.30 5.56
C LEU A 794 8.75 -8.57 6.18
N ARG A 795 9.59 -9.27 5.41
CA ARG A 795 10.28 -10.51 5.78
C ARG A 795 11.81 -10.35 5.87
N CYS A 796 12.31 -9.15 5.58
CA CYS A 796 13.73 -8.82 5.57
C CYS A 796 14.04 -7.74 6.61
N VAL A 797 15.29 -7.66 7.06
CA VAL A 797 15.78 -6.47 7.76
C VAL A 797 15.87 -5.33 6.75
N ASN A 798 15.41 -4.14 7.13
CA ASN A 798 15.39 -2.99 6.23
C ASN A 798 16.04 -1.78 6.87
N ASN A 799 16.67 -0.96 6.03
CA ASN A 799 16.95 0.42 6.37
C ASN A 799 15.70 1.27 6.10
N TYR A 800 15.39 2.19 7.02
CA TYR A 800 14.34 3.19 6.89
C TYR A 800 14.83 4.53 7.43
N SER A 801 14.16 5.64 7.05
CA SER A 801 14.55 6.96 7.57
C SER A 801 14.22 7.10 9.05
N ALA A 802 13.14 6.46 9.52
CA ALA A 802 12.80 6.42 10.93
C ALA A 802 12.11 5.12 11.35
N VAL A 803 12.15 4.86 12.65
CA VAL A 803 11.40 3.84 13.37
C VAL A 803 10.75 4.47 14.60
N THR A 804 9.70 3.86 15.15
CA THR A 804 8.96 4.46 16.26
C THR A 804 9.56 4.14 17.62
N ALA A 805 9.53 5.12 18.55
CA ALA A 805 9.94 4.92 19.94
C ALA A 805 8.95 4.10 20.78
N ALA A 806 7.85 3.58 20.18
CA ALA A 806 7.00 2.60 20.86
C ALA A 806 7.78 1.33 21.22
N CYS A 807 8.78 0.94 20.41
CA CYS A 807 9.82 -0.03 20.76
C CYS A 807 11.08 0.26 19.91
N LEU A 808 12.06 0.95 20.50
CA LEU A 808 13.27 1.42 19.83
C LEU A 808 14.51 1.21 20.70
N MET A 809 15.54 0.58 20.16
CA MET A 809 16.84 0.40 20.82
C MET A 809 17.93 1.23 20.12
N LEU A 810 18.84 1.82 20.90
CA LEU A 810 20.08 2.42 20.40
C LEU A 810 21.19 2.41 21.45
N LYS A 811 22.43 2.62 21.03
CA LYS A 811 23.57 2.81 21.95
C LYS A 811 23.39 4.10 22.74
N ARG A 812 23.64 4.04 24.06
CA ARG A 812 23.65 5.24 24.91
C ARG A 812 24.62 6.31 24.39
N SER A 813 25.80 5.91 23.95
CA SER A 813 26.80 6.84 23.42
C SER A 813 26.29 7.65 22.21
N LEU A 814 25.41 7.07 21.40
CA LEU A 814 24.79 7.76 20.26
C LEU A 814 23.67 8.68 20.71
N PHE A 815 22.86 8.24 21.68
CA PHE A 815 21.83 9.09 22.30
C PHE A 815 22.45 10.35 22.93
N ASP A 816 23.55 10.20 23.67
CA ASP A 816 24.30 11.30 24.28
C ASP A 816 24.95 12.19 23.22
N GLN A 817 25.51 11.60 22.14
CA GLN A 817 26.14 12.34 21.04
C GLN A 817 25.18 13.31 20.35
N ILE A 818 23.90 12.95 20.23
CA ILE A 818 22.88 13.79 19.57
C ILE A 818 22.05 14.63 20.56
N ASP A 819 22.36 14.61 21.85
CA ASP A 819 21.63 15.33 22.92
C ASP A 819 20.18 14.84 23.13
N GLY A 820 19.97 13.52 23.04
CA GLY A 820 18.69 12.87 23.34
C GLY A 820 17.52 13.32 22.46
N PHE A 821 16.29 13.33 22.99
CA PHE A 821 15.09 13.84 22.30
C PHE A 821 14.97 15.37 22.37
N ASP A 822 14.40 16.02 21.34
CA ASP A 822 14.13 17.47 21.32
C ASP A 822 12.91 17.83 22.17
N ALA A 823 13.12 17.95 23.49
CA ALA A 823 12.06 18.26 24.45
C ALA A 823 11.50 19.69 24.33
N GLN A 824 12.20 20.60 23.66
CA GLN A 824 11.77 22.00 23.54
C GLN A 824 10.76 22.18 22.43
N ASN A 825 10.96 21.49 21.29
CA ASN A 825 10.17 21.72 20.09
C ASN A 825 9.31 20.53 19.68
N LEU A 826 9.62 19.32 20.17
CA LEU A 826 8.92 18.07 19.83
C LEU A 826 8.51 17.35 21.12
N SER A 827 7.52 17.92 21.79
CA SER A 827 7.08 17.47 23.11
C SER A 827 6.27 16.17 23.08
N VAL A 828 5.49 15.94 22.01
CA VAL A 828 4.54 14.82 21.93
C VAL A 828 4.65 14.05 20.62
N ALA A 829 4.63 14.71 19.47
CA ALA A 829 4.68 14.07 18.15
C ALA A 829 6.06 14.22 17.50
N TYR A 830 6.39 13.28 16.61
CA TYR A 830 7.58 13.29 15.75
C TYR A 830 8.95 13.30 16.45
N ASN A 831 8.99 13.16 17.78
CA ASN A 831 10.25 13.13 18.55
C ASN A 831 11.14 11.93 18.19
N ASP A 832 10.53 10.78 17.93
CA ASP A 832 11.20 9.55 17.48
C ASP A 832 11.71 9.68 16.04
N VAL A 833 10.93 10.31 15.17
CA VAL A 833 11.34 10.65 13.80
C VAL A 833 12.53 11.60 13.81
N ASP A 834 12.50 12.69 14.58
CA ASP A 834 13.62 13.62 14.73
C ASP A 834 14.88 12.95 15.27
N LEU A 835 14.74 12.08 16.28
CA LEU A 835 15.86 11.30 16.81
C LEU A 835 16.52 10.45 15.71
N CYS A 836 15.70 9.73 14.94
CA CYS A 836 16.16 8.90 13.82
C CYS A 836 16.83 9.74 12.71
N LEU A 837 16.23 10.87 12.33
CA LEU A 837 16.78 11.75 11.30
C LEU A 837 18.10 12.38 11.74
N ARG A 838 18.26 12.78 13.01
CA ARG A 838 19.54 13.26 13.54
C ARG A 838 20.62 12.18 13.54
N LEU A 839 20.27 10.93 13.84
CA LEU A 839 21.20 9.80 13.71
C LEU A 839 21.62 9.60 12.25
N GLN A 840 20.67 9.70 11.32
CA GLN A 840 20.93 9.58 9.89
C GLN A 840 21.83 10.69 9.36
N GLU A 841 21.57 11.94 9.75
CA GLU A 841 22.40 13.10 9.41
C GLU A 841 23.81 13.02 10.03
N ALA A 842 23.94 12.34 11.18
CA ALA A 842 25.24 12.03 11.78
C ALA A 842 25.96 10.84 11.11
N GLY A 843 25.37 10.22 10.08
CA GLY A 843 25.98 9.15 9.29
C GLY A 843 25.65 7.72 9.75
N TYR A 844 24.63 7.53 10.59
CA TYR A 844 24.17 6.22 11.04
C TYR A 844 22.94 5.73 10.29
N ASN A 845 22.78 4.42 10.15
CA ASN A 845 21.61 3.82 9.54
C ASN A 845 20.55 3.47 10.59
N ASN A 846 19.29 3.83 10.37
CA ASN A 846 18.19 3.31 11.16
C ASN A 846 17.68 2.01 10.56
N ILE A 847 17.44 1.02 11.42
CA ILE A 847 17.12 -0.35 11.06
C ILE A 847 15.75 -0.71 11.59
N TRP A 848 14.98 -1.39 10.76
CA TRP A 848 13.78 -2.09 11.19
C TRP A 848 13.99 -3.60 11.01
N THR A 849 13.69 -4.38 12.06
CA THR A 849 13.80 -5.84 12.02
C THR A 849 12.42 -6.50 12.08
N PRO A 850 12.12 -7.46 11.18
CA PRO A 850 10.88 -8.23 11.23
C PRO A 850 10.92 -9.33 12.30
N TYR A 851 12.07 -9.52 12.96
CA TYR A 851 12.32 -10.61 13.92
C TYR A 851 12.13 -10.19 15.37
N CYS A 852 11.88 -8.90 15.64
CA CYS A 852 11.42 -8.43 16.95
C CYS A 852 9.93 -8.08 16.84
N GLU A 853 9.05 -8.99 17.24
CA GLU A 853 7.60 -8.82 17.13
C GLU A 853 6.95 -8.54 18.51
N ALA A 854 6.02 -7.59 18.55
CA ALA A 854 5.22 -7.25 19.73
C ALA A 854 3.80 -6.75 19.34
N TYR A 855 2.83 -6.89 20.24
CA TYR A 855 1.55 -6.18 20.12
C TYR A 855 1.65 -4.80 20.74
N HIS A 856 1.05 -3.80 20.10
CA HIS A 856 0.89 -2.45 20.62
C HIS A 856 -0.60 -2.19 20.76
N HIS A 857 -1.08 -2.08 22.00
CA HIS A 857 -2.51 -1.92 22.31
C HIS A 857 -3.01 -0.48 22.03
N GLU A 858 -2.11 0.42 21.63
CA GLU A 858 -2.22 1.79 21.12
C GLU A 858 -3.37 2.69 21.61
N SER A 859 -2.99 3.89 22.08
CA SER A 859 -3.89 5.03 22.36
C SER A 859 -4.96 4.79 23.44
N ILE A 860 -4.87 3.69 24.19
CA ILE A 860 -5.73 3.41 25.34
C ILE A 860 -5.44 4.38 26.50
N SER A 861 -4.17 4.68 26.76
CA SER A 861 -3.76 5.61 27.84
C SER A 861 -3.84 7.09 27.44
N ARG A 862 -3.57 7.42 26.17
CA ARG A 862 -3.48 8.81 25.67
C ARG A 862 -4.77 9.36 25.04
N GLY A 863 -5.60 8.51 24.43
CA GLY A 863 -6.72 8.93 23.59
C GLY A 863 -6.29 9.54 22.24
N TYR A 864 -7.26 9.82 21.37
CA TYR A 864 -7.03 10.46 20.07
C TYR A 864 -6.93 11.98 20.18
N GLU A 865 -5.97 12.57 19.46
CA GLU A 865 -5.78 14.03 19.37
C GLU A 865 -6.81 14.69 18.46
N VAL A 866 -8.01 14.90 19.00
CA VAL A 866 -9.15 15.47 18.28
C VAL A 866 -9.42 16.94 18.62
N SER A 867 -8.77 17.49 19.65
CA SER A 867 -8.97 18.90 20.01
C SER A 867 -8.15 19.81 19.09
N ARG A 868 -8.69 20.99 18.77
CA ARG A 868 -7.99 22.03 17.99
C ARG A 868 -6.58 22.32 18.51
N ALA A 869 -6.42 22.47 19.83
CA ALA A 869 -5.12 22.74 20.45
C ALA A 869 -4.12 21.59 20.23
N SER A 870 -4.57 20.34 20.31
CA SER A 870 -3.71 19.17 20.07
C SER A 870 -3.28 19.06 18.60
N VAL A 871 -4.20 19.35 17.67
CA VAL A 871 -3.91 19.38 16.24
C VAL A 871 -2.97 20.54 15.90
N GLU A 872 -3.22 21.76 16.38
CA GLU A 872 -2.32 22.90 16.17
C GLU A 872 -0.91 22.63 16.72
N ARG A 873 -0.79 22.01 17.90
CA ARG A 873 0.50 21.58 18.44
C ARG A 873 1.19 20.57 17.52
N ARG A 874 0.50 19.50 17.11
CA ARG A 874 1.05 18.46 16.22
C ARG A 874 1.51 19.05 14.88
N GLU A 875 0.73 19.96 14.30
CA GLU A 875 1.07 20.62 13.05
C GLU A 875 2.30 21.54 13.21
N LYS A 876 2.41 22.24 14.35
CA LYS A 876 3.61 23.03 14.69
C LYS A 876 4.86 22.14 14.86
N GLU A 877 4.73 21.01 15.55
CA GLU A 877 5.82 20.02 15.72
C GLU A 877 6.23 19.42 14.36
N LYS A 878 5.26 19.09 13.49
CA LYS A 878 5.50 18.64 12.11
C LYS A 878 6.25 19.69 11.29
N PHE A 879 5.86 20.95 11.42
CA PHE A 879 6.51 22.04 10.72
C PHE A 879 7.96 22.25 11.19
N HIS A 880 8.20 22.21 12.50
CA HIS A 880 9.55 22.28 13.08
C HIS A 880 10.44 21.15 12.56
N LEU A 881 9.92 19.91 12.54
CA LEU A 881 10.63 18.74 12.00
C LEU A 881 11.09 19.00 10.55
N LYS A 882 10.21 19.54 9.68
CA LYS A 882 10.56 19.87 8.29
C LYS A 882 11.64 20.95 8.19
N GLN A 883 11.57 21.99 9.02
CA GLN A 883 12.55 23.06 9.03
C GLN A 883 13.93 22.59 9.51
N LYS A 884 13.95 21.70 10.50
CA LYS A 884 15.16 21.16 11.09
C LYS A 884 15.88 20.18 10.16
N HIS A 885 15.12 19.41 9.39
CA HIS A 885 15.63 18.36 8.48
C HIS A 885 15.35 18.67 7.00
N PRO A 886 15.77 19.83 6.46
CA PRO A 886 15.37 20.26 5.14
C PRO A 886 15.83 19.29 4.06
N ASN A 887 16.97 18.60 4.21
CA ASN A 887 17.51 17.69 3.22
C ASN A 887 16.59 16.49 2.95
N VAL A 888 16.12 15.80 3.99
CA VAL A 888 15.24 14.63 3.84
C VAL A 888 13.83 15.04 3.41
N PHE A 889 13.42 16.28 3.70
CA PHE A 889 12.16 16.85 3.25
C PHE A 889 12.26 17.67 1.94
N THR A 890 13.42 17.71 1.28
CA THR A 890 13.60 18.31 -0.05
C THR A 890 13.99 17.25 -1.07
N MET A 891 14.87 16.33 -0.69
CA MET A 891 15.20 15.13 -1.43
C MET A 891 14.15 14.05 -1.16
N ASN A 892 13.96 13.12 -2.09
CA ASN A 892 13.07 11.98 -1.82
C ASN A 892 13.64 11.13 -0.68
N ASP A 893 12.80 10.32 -0.02
CA ASP A 893 13.29 9.40 1.02
C ASP A 893 14.22 8.36 0.37
N PRO A 894 15.48 8.19 0.85
CA PRO A 894 16.44 7.31 0.21
C PRO A 894 16.04 5.83 0.29
N TYR A 895 15.26 5.44 1.29
CA TYR A 895 14.87 4.05 1.50
C TYR A 895 13.50 3.71 0.86
N TYR A 896 12.95 4.65 0.07
CA TYR A 896 11.67 4.49 -0.60
C TYR A 896 11.66 5.10 -2.01
N ASN A 897 11.44 4.25 -3.03
CA ASN A 897 11.43 4.69 -4.42
C ASN A 897 10.28 5.67 -4.70
N LYS A 898 10.57 6.77 -5.42
CA LYS A 898 9.59 7.79 -5.81
C LYS A 898 8.45 7.27 -6.70
N ASN A 899 8.65 6.12 -7.37
CA ASN A 899 7.69 5.45 -8.24
C ASN A 899 6.66 4.59 -7.48
N LEU A 900 6.88 4.36 -6.18
CA LEU A 900 5.92 3.71 -5.27
C LEU A 900 4.93 4.72 -4.67
N THR A 901 3.82 4.23 -4.13
CA THR A 901 2.80 5.11 -3.55
C THR A 901 3.32 5.81 -2.29
N ARG A 902 3.22 7.14 -2.25
CA ARG A 902 3.61 7.98 -1.10
C ARG A 902 2.41 8.67 -0.45
N PHE A 903 1.20 8.21 -0.75
CA PHE A 903 -0.04 8.90 -0.36
C PHE A 903 -1.03 7.98 0.35
N SER A 904 -0.66 6.72 0.56
CA SER A 904 -1.44 5.72 1.27
C SER A 904 -0.52 4.92 2.18
N LEU A 905 -1.13 4.20 3.11
CA LEU A 905 -0.45 3.20 3.95
C LEU A 905 -0.02 1.97 3.15
N SER A 906 -0.48 1.84 1.90
CA SER A 906 -0.02 0.81 0.97
C SER A 906 1.32 1.19 0.35
N SER A 907 2.26 0.26 0.36
CA SER A 907 3.54 0.41 -0.36
C SER A 907 3.46 -0.07 -1.81
N ASP A 908 2.25 -0.15 -2.37
CA ASP A 908 2.06 -0.64 -3.73
C ASP A 908 2.65 0.34 -4.73
N ILE A 909 2.95 -0.16 -5.93
CA ILE A 909 3.25 0.68 -7.10
C ILE A 909 2.16 1.75 -7.24
N SER A 910 2.53 2.99 -7.56
CA SER A 910 1.51 4.04 -7.78
C SER A 910 0.52 3.63 -8.88
N GLU A 911 -0.76 3.98 -8.77
CA GLU A 911 -1.77 3.56 -9.77
C GLU A 911 -1.43 3.95 -11.21
N SER A 912 -0.70 5.06 -11.41
CA SER A 912 -0.15 5.39 -12.73
C SER A 912 0.86 4.36 -13.20
N ASN A 913 1.84 4.02 -12.35
CA ASN A 913 2.93 3.11 -12.70
C ASN A 913 2.51 1.63 -12.71
N LYS A 914 1.37 1.27 -12.09
CA LYS A 914 0.79 -0.09 -12.19
C LYS A 914 0.33 -0.42 -13.61
N LYS A 915 -0.07 0.60 -14.38
CA LYS A 915 -0.63 0.45 -15.74
C LYS A 915 0.28 0.98 -16.83
N THR A 916 1.04 2.02 -16.56
CA THR A 916 1.95 2.56 -17.57
C THR A 916 3.15 3.15 -16.87
N TYR A 917 4.32 2.57 -17.11
CA TYR A 917 5.55 3.24 -16.77
C TYR A 917 5.97 4.13 -17.95
N GLN A 918 6.01 5.43 -17.68
CA GLN A 918 6.69 6.41 -18.50
C GLN A 918 7.60 7.16 -17.53
N ASP A 919 8.88 7.29 -17.86
CA ASP A 919 9.73 8.24 -17.14
C ASP A 919 8.99 9.58 -17.14
N VAL A 920 8.79 10.15 -15.95
CA VAL A 920 7.73 11.15 -15.70
C VAL A 920 8.08 12.49 -16.34
N GLU A 921 8.05 12.56 -17.65
CA GLU A 921 7.73 13.74 -18.41
C GLU A 921 6.21 13.71 -18.52
N GLY A 922 5.51 14.62 -17.83
CA GLY A 922 4.06 14.65 -17.86
C GLY A 922 3.53 14.63 -19.30
N ILE A 923 2.31 14.13 -19.48
CA ILE A 923 1.72 13.96 -20.82
C ILE A 923 1.54 15.36 -21.43
N ASP A 924 1.82 15.49 -22.73
CA ASP A 924 1.60 16.75 -23.43
C ASP A 924 0.14 17.21 -23.31
N PHE A 925 -0.04 18.52 -23.15
CA PHE A 925 -1.37 19.11 -23.08
C PHE A 925 -2.00 19.15 -24.47
N GLU A 926 -2.92 18.22 -24.74
CA GLU A 926 -3.78 18.25 -25.90
C GLU A 926 -5.09 18.97 -25.61
N GLU A 927 -5.45 19.92 -26.49
CA GLU A 927 -6.65 20.72 -26.37
C GLU A 927 -7.82 20.13 -27.16
N THR A 928 -8.99 20.05 -26.53
CA THR A 928 -10.25 19.70 -27.20
C THR A 928 -11.36 20.60 -26.68
N ILE A 929 -11.84 21.50 -27.53
CA ILE A 929 -12.91 22.46 -27.25
C ILE A 929 -14.20 21.96 -27.92
N TYR A 930 -15.28 21.88 -27.15
CA TYR A 930 -16.63 21.50 -27.60
C TYR A 930 -17.51 22.69 -27.93
N ILE A 931 -17.41 23.77 -27.13
CA ILE A 931 -18.17 25.01 -27.33
C ILE A 931 -17.19 26.18 -27.25
N GLN A 932 -17.29 27.09 -28.20
CA GLN A 932 -16.56 28.35 -28.21
C GLN A 932 -17.51 29.47 -28.64
N LYS A 933 -17.81 30.39 -27.72
CA LYS A 933 -18.77 31.48 -27.94
C LYS A 933 -18.17 32.83 -27.53
N LYS A 934 -18.23 33.80 -28.44
CA LYS A 934 -17.87 35.19 -28.19
C LYS A 934 -19.13 36.02 -28.01
N LEU A 935 -19.23 36.75 -26.91
CA LEU A 935 -20.47 37.38 -26.42
C LEU A 935 -20.38 38.91 -26.40
N HIS A 936 -19.37 39.43 -25.71
CA HIS A 936 -19.24 40.87 -25.44
C HIS A 936 -17.84 41.37 -25.81
N PRO A 937 -17.72 42.61 -26.32
CA PRO A 937 -16.41 43.20 -26.58
C PRO A 937 -15.69 43.52 -25.26
N LYS A 938 -14.36 43.64 -25.33
CA LYS A 938 -13.50 44.08 -24.23
C LYS A 938 -14.01 45.40 -23.61
N LYS A 939 -14.18 45.44 -22.29
CA LYS A 939 -14.61 46.63 -21.53
C LYS A 939 -13.59 47.06 -20.48
N HIS A 940 -12.74 46.15 -20.03
CA HIS A 940 -11.86 46.36 -18.88
C HIS A 940 -10.37 46.26 -19.27
N HIS A 941 -9.53 46.78 -18.38
CA HIS A 941 -8.07 46.64 -18.46
C HIS A 941 -7.55 45.31 -17.88
N ARG A 942 -8.42 44.57 -17.18
CA ARG A 942 -8.12 43.27 -16.57
C ARG A 942 -8.91 42.18 -17.28
N VAL A 943 -8.34 40.98 -17.41
CA VAL A 943 -9.02 39.79 -17.92
C VAL A 943 -9.02 38.68 -16.87
N THR A 944 -10.14 37.96 -16.75
CA THR A 944 -10.29 36.80 -15.87
C THR A 944 -10.47 35.53 -16.69
N LEU A 945 -9.66 34.51 -16.42
CA LEU A 945 -9.91 33.13 -16.84
C LEU A 945 -10.55 32.38 -15.67
N PHE A 946 -11.85 32.13 -15.77
CA PHE A 946 -12.62 31.46 -14.73
C PHE A 946 -12.73 29.96 -15.04
N SER A 947 -12.12 29.11 -14.22
CA SER A 947 -12.24 27.64 -14.33
C SER A 947 -13.53 27.17 -13.64
N HIS A 948 -14.32 26.37 -14.34
CA HIS A 948 -15.57 25.81 -13.84
C HIS A 948 -15.60 24.29 -14.01
N PHE A 949 -16.03 23.59 -12.96
CA PHE A 949 -16.36 22.17 -13.03
C PHE A 949 -17.56 21.86 -12.14
N ASP A 950 -18.52 21.14 -12.71
CA ASP A 950 -19.66 20.63 -11.96
C ASP A 950 -20.01 19.22 -12.44
N ALA A 951 -20.17 18.29 -11.49
CA ALA A 951 -20.42 16.88 -11.78
C ALA A 951 -21.82 16.63 -12.41
N ASP A 952 -22.75 17.56 -12.25
CA ASP A 952 -24.09 17.51 -12.86
C ASP A 952 -24.15 18.26 -14.20
N ASN A 953 -23.02 18.76 -14.67
CA ASN A 953 -22.90 19.62 -15.85
C ASN A 953 -23.81 20.84 -15.75
N GLU A 954 -23.74 21.56 -14.63
CA GLU A 954 -24.52 22.77 -14.36
C GLU A 954 -23.65 23.95 -13.95
N VAL A 955 -24.16 25.17 -14.18
CA VAL A 955 -23.65 26.36 -13.51
C VAL A 955 -24.53 26.65 -12.32
N LYS A 956 -24.01 26.44 -11.11
CA LYS A 956 -24.78 26.64 -9.87
C LYS A 956 -25.00 28.14 -9.59
N PRO A 957 -26.09 28.55 -8.93
CA PRO A 957 -26.42 29.96 -8.70
C PRO A 957 -25.31 30.80 -8.05
N TYR A 958 -24.57 30.23 -7.09
CA TYR A 958 -23.47 30.93 -6.44
C TYR A 958 -22.33 31.29 -7.42
N VAL A 959 -22.12 30.48 -8.48
CA VAL A 959 -21.15 30.77 -9.54
C VAL A 959 -21.59 31.98 -10.37
N VAL A 960 -22.89 32.12 -10.64
CA VAL A 960 -23.44 33.30 -11.33
C VAL A 960 -23.19 34.57 -10.51
N THR A 961 -23.40 34.50 -9.18
CA THR A 961 -23.09 35.61 -8.26
C THR A 961 -21.60 35.97 -8.30
N TYR A 962 -20.71 34.98 -8.35
CA TYR A 962 -19.28 35.20 -8.45
C TYR A 962 -18.90 35.86 -9.79
N LEU A 963 -19.37 35.33 -10.91
CA LEU A 963 -19.12 35.89 -12.25
C LEU A 963 -19.63 37.33 -12.36
N LYS A 964 -20.79 37.63 -11.78
CA LYS A 964 -21.32 39.00 -11.70
C LYS A 964 -20.34 39.95 -11.01
N ALA A 965 -19.78 39.55 -9.85
CA ALA A 965 -18.81 40.36 -9.13
C ALA A 965 -17.49 40.54 -9.93
N LEU A 966 -17.00 39.49 -10.59
CA LEU A 966 -15.80 39.56 -11.44
C LEU A 966 -16.00 40.44 -12.68
N SER A 967 -17.18 40.38 -13.30
CA SER A 967 -17.53 41.17 -14.49
C SER A 967 -17.59 42.68 -14.24
N ALA A 968 -17.69 43.10 -12.97
CA ALA A 968 -17.62 44.51 -12.60
C ALA A 968 -16.18 45.08 -12.68
N ILE A 969 -15.16 44.22 -12.59
CA ILE A 969 -13.75 44.62 -12.44
C ILE A 969 -12.83 44.08 -13.55
N SER A 970 -13.34 43.19 -14.40
CA SER A 970 -12.58 42.48 -15.44
C SER A 970 -13.46 41.97 -16.56
N ASP A 971 -12.87 41.74 -17.73
CA ASP A 971 -13.48 40.97 -18.82
C ASP A 971 -13.36 39.48 -18.50
N VAL A 972 -14.48 38.75 -18.42
CA VAL A 972 -14.49 37.36 -17.95
C VAL A 972 -14.59 36.38 -19.11
N ILE A 973 -13.61 35.49 -19.21
CA ILE A 973 -13.61 34.31 -20.07
C ILE A 973 -13.92 33.11 -19.19
N PHE A 974 -15.10 32.52 -19.38
CA PHE A 974 -15.54 31.35 -18.64
C PHE A 974 -15.09 30.07 -19.33
N VAL A 975 -14.32 29.23 -18.65
CA VAL A 975 -13.79 27.97 -19.16
C VAL A 975 -14.35 26.80 -18.34
N SER A 976 -15.29 26.06 -18.92
CA SER A 976 -15.90 24.91 -18.27
C SER A 976 -15.28 23.59 -18.75
N THR A 977 -15.01 22.72 -17.79
CA THR A 977 -14.63 21.31 -18.02
C THR A 977 -15.81 20.34 -17.83
N ALA A 978 -17.02 20.85 -17.62
CA ALA A 978 -18.24 20.05 -17.62
C ALA A 978 -18.65 19.70 -19.05
N GLU A 979 -18.08 18.64 -19.60
CA GLU A 979 -18.10 18.28 -21.04
C GLU A 979 -19.50 18.21 -21.65
N SER A 980 -20.53 17.90 -20.86
CA SER A 980 -21.92 17.74 -21.32
C SER A 980 -22.81 18.93 -20.97
N ILE A 981 -22.26 20.07 -20.57
CA ILE A 981 -23.06 21.27 -20.33
C ILE A 981 -23.66 21.77 -21.64
N ASN A 982 -24.97 21.97 -21.65
CA ASN A 982 -25.68 22.46 -22.83
C ASN A 982 -25.76 23.99 -22.85
N GLU A 983 -26.07 24.56 -24.01
CA GLU A 983 -26.16 26.01 -24.17
C GLU A 983 -27.24 26.67 -23.30
N GLU A 984 -28.34 25.96 -23.01
CA GLU A 984 -29.40 26.50 -22.16
C GLU A 984 -28.91 26.80 -20.74
N LYS A 985 -28.11 25.89 -20.18
CA LYS A 985 -27.50 26.03 -18.85
C LYS A 985 -26.42 27.12 -18.79
N LEU A 986 -25.92 27.59 -19.94
CA LEU A 986 -24.95 28.69 -20.04
C LEU A 986 -25.61 30.07 -20.16
N LYS A 987 -26.91 30.15 -20.51
CA LYS A 987 -27.61 31.43 -20.72
C LYS A 987 -27.56 32.36 -19.51
N SER A 988 -27.57 31.82 -18.30
CA SER A 988 -27.56 32.60 -17.05
C SER A 988 -26.27 33.39 -16.84
N ILE A 989 -25.16 32.98 -17.46
CA ILE A 989 -23.86 33.62 -17.31
C ILE A 989 -23.45 34.49 -18.49
N GLU A 990 -24.14 34.41 -19.63
CA GLU A 990 -23.82 35.18 -20.83
C GLU A 990 -23.69 36.70 -20.57
N PRO A 991 -24.57 37.35 -19.75
CA PRO A 991 -24.45 38.78 -19.48
C PRO A 991 -23.15 39.21 -18.77
N TYR A 992 -22.44 38.25 -18.15
CA TYR A 992 -21.27 38.50 -17.31
C TYR A 992 -19.95 38.07 -17.97
N CYS A 993 -20.01 37.41 -19.14
CA CYS A 993 -18.84 36.86 -19.81
C CYS A 993 -18.58 37.55 -21.15
N THR A 994 -17.32 37.83 -21.48
CA THR A 994 -16.94 38.22 -22.85
C THR A 994 -16.92 37.01 -23.77
N ASP A 995 -16.46 35.86 -23.24
CA ASP A 995 -16.30 34.62 -23.99
C ASP A 995 -16.61 33.41 -23.11
N ILE A 996 -17.09 32.34 -23.73
CA ILE A 996 -17.37 31.05 -23.09
C ILE A 996 -16.66 29.94 -23.88
N LEU A 997 -15.90 29.12 -23.17
CA LEU A 997 -15.26 27.91 -23.65
C LEU A 997 -15.77 26.70 -22.86
N VAL A 998 -16.18 25.63 -23.54
CA VAL A 998 -16.41 24.31 -22.92
C VAL A 998 -15.43 23.34 -23.55
N LYS A 999 -14.68 22.63 -22.73
CA LYS A 999 -13.60 21.75 -23.18
C LYS A 999 -13.65 20.39 -22.48
N LYS A 1000 -12.85 19.46 -22.98
CA LYS A 1000 -12.59 18.17 -22.33
C LYS A 1000 -11.96 18.36 -20.96
N ASN A 1001 -12.36 17.55 -19.98
CA ASN A 1001 -11.86 17.61 -18.61
C ASN A 1001 -10.47 16.95 -18.49
N ILE A 1002 -9.47 17.62 -19.03
CA ILE A 1002 -8.07 17.25 -18.94
C ILE A 1002 -7.29 18.37 -18.27
N GLY A 1003 -6.47 18.02 -17.27
CA GLY A 1003 -5.57 18.94 -16.56
C GLY A 1003 -6.23 19.78 -15.46
N TYR A 1004 -7.48 19.49 -15.07
CA TYR A 1004 -8.24 20.23 -14.04
C TYR A 1004 -8.19 21.76 -14.27
N ASP A 1005 -8.12 22.57 -13.21
CA ASP A 1005 -8.12 24.03 -13.29
C ASP A 1005 -6.98 24.59 -14.14
N PHE A 1006 -5.76 24.06 -13.98
CA PHE A 1006 -4.62 24.47 -14.78
C PHE A 1006 -4.82 24.18 -16.27
N GLY A 1007 -5.45 23.05 -16.60
CA GLY A 1007 -5.82 22.72 -17.97
C GLY A 1007 -6.93 23.61 -18.52
N ALA A 1008 -7.82 24.15 -17.69
CA ALA A 1008 -8.83 25.12 -18.09
C ALA A 1008 -8.19 26.50 -18.33
N TRP A 1009 -7.33 26.98 -17.43
CA TRP A 1009 -6.59 28.23 -17.61
C TRP A 1009 -5.64 28.17 -18.81
N LYS A 1010 -4.96 27.05 -19.05
CA LYS A 1010 -4.13 26.85 -20.24
C LYS A 1010 -4.93 27.02 -21.53
N SER A 1011 -6.15 26.46 -21.60
CA SER A 1011 -7.03 26.68 -22.75
C SER A 1011 -7.48 28.13 -22.89
N GLY A 1012 -7.81 28.80 -21.79
CA GLY A 1012 -8.11 30.23 -21.81
C GLY A 1012 -6.93 31.09 -22.30
N LEU A 1013 -5.70 30.74 -21.89
CA LEU A 1013 -4.47 31.41 -22.35
C LEU A 1013 -4.19 31.15 -23.83
N ASN A 1014 -4.34 29.90 -24.29
CA ASN A 1014 -4.20 29.56 -25.71
C ASN A 1014 -5.24 30.32 -26.56
N TYR A 1015 -6.48 30.43 -26.08
CA TYR A 1015 -7.54 31.18 -26.75
C TYR A 1015 -7.25 32.69 -26.82
N LEU A 1016 -6.73 33.27 -25.74
CA LEU A 1016 -6.30 34.67 -25.72
C LEU A 1016 -5.11 34.91 -26.66
N GLY A 1017 -4.13 34.02 -26.68
CA GLY A 1017 -2.88 34.19 -27.44
C GLY A 1017 -2.28 35.59 -27.23
N ASP A 1018 -1.89 36.24 -28.33
CA ASP A 1018 -1.31 37.59 -28.30
C ASP A 1018 -2.26 38.68 -27.78
N SER A 1019 -3.57 38.43 -27.75
CA SER A 1019 -4.54 39.42 -27.25
C SER A 1019 -4.42 39.66 -25.75
N LEU A 1020 -3.78 38.74 -25.00
CA LEU A 1020 -3.45 38.93 -23.58
C LEU A 1020 -2.61 40.22 -23.37
N ASN A 1021 -1.76 40.59 -24.33
CA ASN A 1021 -0.92 41.78 -24.26
C ASN A 1021 -1.70 43.12 -24.24
N GLN A 1022 -2.99 43.07 -24.56
CA GLN A 1022 -3.89 44.23 -24.49
C GLN A 1022 -4.38 44.51 -23.06
N TYR A 1023 -4.19 43.58 -22.13
CA TYR A 1023 -4.58 43.73 -20.73
C TYR A 1023 -3.38 44.17 -19.88
N ASP A 1024 -3.68 44.72 -18.71
CA ASP A 1024 -2.71 45.16 -17.71
C ASP A 1024 -2.60 44.17 -16.55
N ALA A 1025 -3.60 43.30 -16.37
CA ALA A 1025 -3.59 42.20 -15.41
C ALA A 1025 -4.41 40.99 -15.90
N LEU A 1026 -3.96 39.80 -15.49
CA LEU A 1026 -4.59 38.51 -15.69
C LEU A 1026 -5.01 37.95 -14.34
N ILE A 1027 -6.27 37.52 -14.22
CA ILE A 1027 -6.82 36.84 -13.04
C ILE A 1027 -7.09 35.39 -13.42
N LEU A 1028 -6.55 34.44 -12.67
CA LEU A 1028 -6.88 33.02 -12.75
C LEU A 1028 -7.65 32.64 -11.49
N CYS A 1029 -8.88 32.17 -11.61
CA CYS A 1029 -9.67 31.74 -10.45
C CYS A 1029 -10.58 30.57 -10.80
N ASN A 1030 -11.12 29.90 -9.77
CA ASN A 1030 -12.06 28.79 -9.91
C ASN A 1030 -13.25 28.89 -8.95
N ASP A 1031 -14.19 27.96 -9.08
CA ASP A 1031 -15.45 27.90 -8.33
C ASP A 1031 -15.38 27.05 -7.05
N SER A 1032 -14.18 26.80 -6.51
CA SER A 1032 -13.96 26.00 -5.29
C SER A 1032 -14.27 26.74 -3.98
N VAL A 1033 -14.72 27.99 -4.06
CA VAL A 1033 -15.08 28.87 -2.93
C VAL A 1033 -16.49 29.43 -3.09
N PHE A 1034 -17.15 29.72 -1.98
CA PHE A 1034 -18.31 30.61 -1.95
C PHE A 1034 -17.85 32.05 -1.76
N GLY A 1035 -18.46 32.96 -2.51
CA GLY A 1035 -18.18 34.38 -2.46
C GLY A 1035 -18.29 35.03 -3.85
N PRO A 1036 -17.81 36.27 -4.00
CA PRO A 1036 -17.22 37.08 -2.95
C PRO A 1036 -18.29 37.62 -1.98
N LEU A 1037 -18.03 37.54 -0.67
CA LEU A 1037 -18.89 38.04 0.40
C LEU A 1037 -18.88 39.58 0.45
N ASN A 1038 -17.72 40.18 0.13
CA ASN A 1038 -17.48 41.62 0.10
C ASN A 1038 -16.97 42.05 -1.29
N ALA A 1039 -17.00 43.35 -1.59
CA ALA A 1039 -16.51 43.86 -2.87
C ALA A 1039 -15.00 43.56 -3.08
N LEU A 1040 -14.62 43.16 -4.29
CA LEU A 1040 -13.23 42.81 -4.62
C LEU A 1040 -12.33 44.02 -4.90
N GLU A 1041 -12.87 45.15 -5.38
CA GLU A 1041 -12.06 46.31 -5.82
C GLU A 1041 -11.08 46.84 -4.75
N PRO A 1042 -11.46 46.98 -3.46
CA PRO A 1042 -10.51 47.42 -2.42
C PRO A 1042 -9.29 46.51 -2.26
N ILE A 1043 -9.44 45.21 -2.54
CA ILE A 1043 -8.33 44.24 -2.45
C ILE A 1043 -7.31 44.50 -3.57
N PHE A 1044 -7.77 44.82 -4.78
CA PHE A 1044 -6.88 45.18 -5.89
C PHE A 1044 -6.12 46.48 -5.60
N GLU A 1045 -6.75 47.45 -4.94
CA GLU A 1045 -6.08 48.66 -4.48
C GLU A 1045 -5.01 48.36 -3.42
N GLN A 1046 -5.25 47.43 -2.50
CA GLN A 1046 -4.25 47.04 -1.50
C GLN A 1046 -3.07 46.27 -2.11
N MET A 1047 -3.34 45.42 -3.10
CA MET A 1047 -2.35 44.48 -3.66
C MET A 1047 -1.57 45.04 -4.86
N HIS A 1048 -1.78 46.29 -5.26
CA HIS A 1048 -1.13 46.93 -6.42
C HIS A 1048 0.40 46.86 -6.46
N ASN A 1049 1.04 46.70 -5.29
CA ASN A 1049 2.50 46.65 -5.13
C ASN A 1049 3.13 45.27 -5.38
N TYR A 1050 2.34 44.25 -5.73
CA TYR A 1050 2.81 42.90 -6.06
C TYR A 1050 2.71 42.64 -7.57
N ASP A 1051 3.71 41.93 -8.10
CA ASP A 1051 3.71 41.45 -9.49
C ASP A 1051 2.80 40.23 -9.66
N VAL A 1052 2.83 39.34 -8.67
CA VAL A 1052 1.95 38.18 -8.56
C VAL A 1052 1.36 38.12 -7.17
N TRP A 1053 0.06 37.88 -7.05
CA TRP A 1053 -0.53 37.67 -5.73
C TRP A 1053 -1.73 36.72 -5.71
N SER A 1054 -2.00 36.16 -4.54
CA SER A 1054 -3.18 35.34 -4.25
C SER A 1054 -3.98 35.91 -3.08
N MET A 1055 -5.19 35.39 -2.87
CA MET A 1055 -5.99 35.70 -1.69
C MET A 1055 -5.31 35.20 -0.40
N THR A 1056 -4.69 34.02 -0.44
CA THR A 1056 -3.92 33.42 0.66
C THR A 1056 -2.68 32.72 0.15
N ASP A 1057 -1.65 32.63 1.00
CA ASP A 1057 -0.53 31.70 0.84
C ASP A 1057 -0.76 30.44 1.72
N ASN A 1058 0.05 29.41 1.51
CA ASN A 1058 0.04 28.20 2.33
C ASN A 1058 1.47 27.67 2.49
N HIS A 1059 1.81 27.17 3.66
CA HIS A 1059 3.12 26.61 4.03
C HIS A 1059 3.07 25.15 4.53
N GLU A 1060 1.88 24.54 4.61
CA GLU A 1060 1.65 23.20 5.18
C GLU A 1060 2.51 22.10 4.52
N ILE A 1061 2.60 22.12 3.19
CA ILE A 1061 3.48 21.25 2.41
C ILE A 1061 4.78 21.99 2.07
N ALA A 1062 4.64 23.19 1.54
CA ALA A 1062 5.68 24.10 1.08
C ALA A 1062 5.08 25.49 0.93
N TYR A 1063 5.87 26.56 1.02
CA TYR A 1063 5.38 27.90 0.68
C TYR A 1063 4.91 27.94 -0.79
N HIS A 1064 3.66 28.30 -1.00
CA HIS A 1064 3.06 28.54 -2.31
C HIS A 1064 1.88 29.50 -2.20
N LEU A 1065 1.55 30.17 -3.31
CA LEU A 1065 0.33 30.96 -3.44
C LEU A 1065 -0.83 30.03 -3.82
N GLN A 1066 -2.00 30.16 -3.18
CA GLN A 1066 -3.12 29.25 -3.45
C GLN A 1066 -3.81 29.57 -4.78
N SER A 1067 -4.01 28.56 -5.61
CA SER A 1067 -4.37 28.73 -7.02
C SER A 1067 -5.85 29.08 -7.28
N TYR A 1068 -6.73 28.98 -6.29
CA TYR A 1068 -8.16 29.28 -6.45
C TYR A 1068 -8.46 30.76 -6.79
N PHE A 1069 -7.51 31.66 -6.53
CA PHE A 1069 -7.54 33.06 -6.96
C PHE A 1069 -6.12 33.61 -7.06
N MET A 1070 -5.63 33.81 -8.28
CA MET A 1070 -4.28 34.31 -8.58
C MET A 1070 -4.36 35.50 -9.52
N VAL A 1071 -3.53 36.52 -9.29
CA VAL A 1071 -3.45 37.72 -10.13
C VAL A 1071 -2.01 37.93 -10.57
N TYR A 1072 -1.84 38.17 -11.87
CA TYR A 1072 -0.56 38.48 -12.51
C TYR A 1072 -0.68 39.84 -13.17
N ASN A 1073 0.20 40.78 -12.84
CA ASN A 1073 0.29 42.03 -13.60
C ASN A 1073 1.01 41.80 -14.94
N LYS A 1074 1.04 42.83 -15.78
CA LYS A 1074 1.72 42.78 -17.08
C LYS A 1074 3.18 42.36 -17.02
N LYS A 1075 3.94 42.82 -16.02
CA LYS A 1075 5.34 42.42 -15.84
C LYS A 1075 5.45 40.90 -15.56
N ALA A 1076 4.54 40.35 -14.77
CA ALA A 1076 4.54 38.94 -14.42
C ALA A 1076 4.15 38.03 -15.61
N PHE A 1077 3.03 38.27 -16.29
CA PHE A 1077 2.59 37.37 -17.37
C PHE A 1077 3.40 37.49 -18.67
N THR A 1078 4.22 38.54 -18.81
CA THR A 1078 5.19 38.67 -19.92
C THR A 1078 6.59 38.19 -19.55
N SER A 1079 6.79 37.69 -18.32
CA SER A 1079 8.08 37.17 -17.88
C SER A 1079 8.39 35.81 -18.51
N THR A 1080 9.69 35.51 -18.66
CA THR A 1080 10.16 34.21 -19.15
C THR A 1080 9.73 33.05 -18.25
N VAL A 1081 9.65 33.26 -16.93
CA VAL A 1081 9.18 32.22 -15.99
C VAL A 1081 7.71 31.85 -16.23
N PHE A 1082 6.85 32.84 -16.49
CA PHE A 1082 5.45 32.61 -16.83
C PHE A 1082 5.30 31.90 -18.19
N GLN A 1083 5.97 32.41 -19.22
CA GLN A 1083 5.91 31.85 -20.57
C GLN A 1083 6.42 30.41 -20.60
N ASN A 1084 7.62 30.16 -20.04
CA ASN A 1084 8.21 28.82 -20.00
C ASN A 1084 7.31 27.81 -19.29
N PHE A 1085 6.66 28.18 -18.18
CA PHE A 1085 5.75 27.29 -17.48
C PHE A 1085 4.55 26.90 -18.34
N TRP A 1086 3.86 27.88 -18.94
CA TRP A 1086 2.65 27.62 -19.71
C TRP A 1086 2.93 27.01 -21.09
N GLU A 1087 4.08 27.29 -21.72
CA GLU A 1087 4.50 26.67 -22.97
C GLU A 1087 4.86 25.19 -22.78
N ASN A 1088 5.50 24.85 -21.66
CA ASN A 1088 5.88 23.48 -21.31
C ASN A 1088 4.88 22.81 -20.36
N PHE A 1089 3.63 23.31 -20.28
CA PHE A 1089 2.62 22.78 -19.37
C PHE A 1089 2.31 21.32 -19.69
N LYS A 1090 2.50 20.45 -18.69
CA LYS A 1090 2.22 19.02 -18.79
C LYS A 1090 1.05 18.62 -17.89
N ILE A 1091 0.33 17.59 -18.31
CA ILE A 1091 -0.74 16.97 -17.52
C ILE A 1091 -0.23 15.71 -16.82
N TYR A 1092 -0.65 15.53 -15.58
CA TYR A 1092 -0.28 14.37 -14.76
C TYR A 1092 -1.52 13.55 -14.42
N PRO A 1093 -1.46 12.20 -14.49
CA PRO A 1093 -2.59 11.33 -14.19
C PRO A 1093 -3.01 11.37 -12.71
N ASN A 1094 -2.09 11.77 -11.82
CA ASN A 1094 -2.35 11.92 -10.39
C ASN A 1094 -2.60 13.39 -10.03
N LYS A 1095 -3.77 13.69 -9.44
CA LYS A 1095 -4.14 15.04 -8.96
C LYS A 1095 -3.10 15.65 -8.01
N GLN A 1096 -2.46 14.84 -7.18
CA GLN A 1096 -1.44 15.32 -6.25
C GLN A 1096 -0.15 15.72 -6.96
N MET A 1097 0.28 14.97 -8.00
CA MET A 1097 1.41 15.39 -8.85
C MET A 1097 1.12 16.70 -9.58
N LEU A 1098 -0.14 16.94 -9.94
CA LEU A 1098 -0.56 18.22 -10.48
C LEU A 1098 -0.37 19.35 -9.45
N ILE A 1099 -0.78 19.16 -8.20
CA ILE A 1099 -0.55 20.16 -7.13
C ILE A 1099 0.95 20.39 -6.91
N GLU A 1100 1.73 19.32 -6.81
CA GLU A 1100 3.17 19.40 -6.55
C GLU A 1100 3.94 20.11 -7.66
N ASN A 1101 3.71 19.73 -8.92
CA ASN A 1101 4.46 20.27 -10.05
C ASN A 1101 3.88 21.61 -10.54
N ASN A 1102 2.56 21.77 -10.53
CA ASN A 1102 1.91 22.94 -11.14
C ASN A 1102 1.54 24.02 -10.13
N GLU A 1103 1.13 23.70 -8.90
CA GLU A 1103 0.76 24.73 -7.91
C GLU A 1103 1.97 25.13 -7.04
N ILE A 1104 2.61 24.15 -6.41
CA ILE A 1104 3.77 24.37 -5.53
C ILE A 1104 5.00 24.70 -6.37
N GLY A 1105 5.34 23.86 -7.36
CA GLY A 1105 6.51 24.04 -8.21
C GLY A 1105 6.51 25.38 -8.95
N TYR A 1106 5.37 25.76 -9.53
CA TYR A 1106 5.25 27.03 -10.24
C TYR A 1106 5.35 28.24 -9.31
N SER A 1107 4.67 28.22 -8.16
CA SER A 1107 4.76 29.30 -7.18
C SER A 1107 6.21 29.53 -6.76
N ARG A 1108 6.97 28.47 -6.47
CA ARG A 1108 8.40 28.55 -6.14
C ARG A 1108 9.22 29.20 -7.25
N ASN A 1109 9.04 28.77 -8.49
CA ASN A 1109 9.74 29.37 -9.64
C ASN A 1109 9.44 30.88 -9.78
N LEU A 1110 8.21 31.31 -9.49
CA LEU A 1110 7.85 32.73 -9.48
C LEU A 1110 8.56 33.49 -8.37
N ILE A 1111 8.66 32.90 -7.16
CA ILE A 1111 9.32 33.51 -6.00
C ILE A 1111 10.83 33.60 -6.19
N ASP A 1112 11.45 32.59 -6.80
CA ASP A 1112 12.89 32.55 -7.09
C ASP A 1112 13.29 33.49 -8.24
N SER A 1113 12.31 34.14 -8.88
CA SER A 1113 12.51 35.11 -9.97
C SER A 1113 12.54 36.56 -9.47
N ASN A 1114 12.82 37.52 -10.36
CA ASN A 1114 12.81 38.96 -10.03
C ASN A 1114 11.39 39.58 -9.97
N LEU A 1115 10.40 38.80 -9.53
CA LEU A 1115 9.00 39.18 -9.39
C LEU A 1115 8.64 39.33 -7.90
N LYS A 1116 7.85 40.34 -7.58
CA LYS A 1116 7.37 40.55 -6.21
C LYS A 1116 6.08 39.75 -5.97
N CYS A 1117 6.19 38.63 -5.26
CA CYS A 1117 5.06 37.75 -4.94
C CYS A 1117 4.48 38.00 -3.53
N GLY A 1118 3.17 37.83 -3.33
CA GLY A 1118 2.55 37.93 -1.99
C GLY A 1118 1.09 37.48 -1.92
N ALA A 1119 0.50 37.55 -0.73
CA ALA A 1119 -0.90 37.18 -0.49
C ALA A 1119 -1.66 38.32 0.22
N TYR A 1120 -2.97 38.43 -0.04
CA TYR A 1120 -3.83 39.40 0.62
C TYR A 1120 -3.90 39.15 2.13
N TYR A 1121 -4.10 37.88 2.51
CA TYR A 1121 -3.87 37.42 3.87
C TYR A 1121 -2.67 36.47 3.89
N SER A 1122 -1.58 36.89 4.55
CA SER A 1122 -0.40 36.06 4.70
C SER A 1122 -0.52 35.17 5.94
N THR A 1123 -0.15 33.91 5.77
CA THR A 1123 -0.17 32.86 6.78
C THR A 1123 1.16 32.72 7.51
N VAL A 1124 2.08 33.68 7.39
CA VAL A 1124 3.40 33.64 8.03
C VAL A 1124 3.33 33.38 9.53
N ASP A 1125 2.34 33.89 10.25
CA ASP A 1125 2.18 33.64 11.70
C ASP A 1125 1.43 32.32 12.02
N ARG A 1126 0.90 31.63 10.99
CA ARG A 1126 0.06 30.42 11.09
C ARG A 1126 0.42 29.38 10.01
N HIS A 1127 1.69 29.35 9.63
CA HIS A 1127 2.21 28.61 8.47
C HIS A 1127 2.09 27.08 8.61
N TYR A 1128 1.79 26.59 9.81
CA TYR A 1128 1.65 25.16 10.09
C TYR A 1128 0.27 24.60 9.74
N VAL A 1129 -0.73 25.43 9.38
CA VAL A 1129 -2.09 24.98 9.04
C VAL A 1129 -2.68 25.73 7.86
N ASN A 1130 -3.63 25.10 7.15
CA ASN A 1130 -4.43 25.77 6.13
C ASN A 1130 -5.44 26.73 6.77
N VAL A 1131 -5.15 28.05 6.71
CA VAL A 1131 -5.96 29.07 7.39
C VAL A 1131 -7.39 29.19 6.87
N LEU A 1132 -7.62 28.89 5.58
CA LEU A 1132 -8.96 28.95 5.00
C LEU A 1132 -9.90 27.91 5.59
N GLN A 1133 -9.34 26.83 6.12
CA GLN A 1133 -10.09 25.81 6.81
C GLN A 1133 -10.13 26.14 8.32
N TYR A 1134 -8.99 26.11 9.02
CA TYR A 1134 -8.96 26.23 10.49
C TYR A 1134 -9.44 27.58 11.05
N TYR A 1135 -9.30 28.67 10.28
CA TYR A 1135 -9.59 30.03 10.73
C TYR A 1135 -10.64 30.72 9.86
N TRP A 1136 -11.51 29.95 9.19
CA TRP A 1136 -12.56 30.48 8.29
C TRP A 1136 -13.41 31.58 8.96
N LYS A 1137 -13.78 31.39 10.23
CA LYS A 1137 -14.60 32.34 10.99
C LYS A 1137 -13.86 33.64 11.26
N GLU A 1138 -12.63 33.57 11.75
CA GLU A 1138 -11.80 34.75 12.03
C GLU A 1138 -11.50 35.54 10.75
N LEU A 1139 -11.23 34.85 9.65
CA LEU A 1139 -11.02 35.48 8.35
C LEU A 1139 -12.21 36.35 7.93
N ILE A 1140 -13.44 35.88 8.14
CA ILE A 1140 -14.66 36.62 7.80
C ILE A 1140 -14.91 37.74 8.83
N GLU A 1141 -14.90 37.43 10.12
CA GLU A 1141 -15.28 38.36 11.20
C GLU A 1141 -14.27 39.51 11.36
N VAL A 1142 -12.97 39.19 11.39
CA VAL A 1142 -11.90 40.13 11.70
C VAL A 1142 -11.29 40.73 10.43
N HIS A 1143 -10.96 39.88 9.45
CA HIS A 1143 -10.22 40.31 8.25
C HIS A 1143 -11.10 40.67 7.06
N LYS A 1144 -12.43 40.58 7.21
CA LYS A 1144 -13.43 40.81 6.14
C LYS A 1144 -13.12 40.06 4.85
N PHE A 1145 -12.51 38.88 4.99
CA PHE A 1145 -12.03 38.06 3.89
C PHE A 1145 -13.20 37.66 2.97
N PRO A 1146 -13.07 37.79 1.65
CA PRO A 1146 -14.21 37.72 0.74
C PRO A 1146 -14.67 36.29 0.42
N PHE A 1147 -13.98 35.24 0.86
CA PHE A 1147 -14.29 33.88 0.45
C PHE A 1147 -14.36 32.90 1.62
N ILE A 1148 -15.20 31.88 1.47
CA ILE A 1148 -15.16 30.68 2.30
C ILE A 1148 -14.98 29.47 1.40
N LYS A 1149 -14.07 28.56 1.78
CA LYS A 1149 -13.80 27.37 0.98
C LYS A 1149 -15.00 26.42 1.05
N LYS A 1150 -15.49 25.94 -0.11
CA LYS A 1150 -16.71 25.09 -0.16
C LYS A 1150 -16.59 23.85 0.74
N GLU A 1151 -15.41 23.24 0.74
CA GLU A 1151 -15.13 22.00 1.48
C GLU A 1151 -15.28 22.14 2.99
N VAL A 1152 -15.15 23.35 3.54
CA VAL A 1152 -15.36 23.63 4.98
C VAL A 1152 -16.82 23.38 5.35
N LEU A 1153 -17.76 23.76 4.50
CA LEU A 1153 -19.19 23.62 4.77
C LEU A 1153 -19.78 22.31 4.22
N THR A 1154 -19.23 21.77 3.12
CA THR A 1154 -19.77 20.55 2.50
C THR A 1154 -19.19 19.28 3.10
N THR A 1155 -17.88 19.09 3.01
CA THR A 1155 -17.21 17.84 3.41
C THR A 1155 -16.57 17.91 4.81
N ASN A 1156 -16.35 19.12 5.32
CA ASN A 1156 -15.68 19.46 6.57
C ASN A 1156 -14.56 18.46 6.95
N PRO A 1157 -13.48 18.36 6.15
CA PRO A 1157 -12.50 17.29 6.30
C PRO A 1157 -11.74 17.34 7.63
N LEU A 1158 -11.69 18.52 8.26
CA LEU A 1158 -11.01 18.76 9.54
C LEU A 1158 -11.93 18.64 10.76
N GLN A 1159 -13.23 18.36 10.55
CA GLN A 1159 -14.24 18.28 11.62
C GLN A 1159 -14.27 19.52 12.52
N ILE A 1160 -13.97 20.68 11.96
CA ILE A 1160 -13.98 21.95 12.70
C ILE A 1160 -15.43 22.42 12.88
N GLU A 1161 -15.62 23.27 13.88
CA GLU A 1161 -16.93 23.84 14.18
C GLU A 1161 -17.37 24.79 13.04
N THR A 1162 -18.54 24.49 12.46
CA THR A 1162 -19.12 25.27 11.36
C THR A 1162 -20.61 25.57 11.58
N HIS A 1163 -21.20 25.20 12.71
CA HIS A 1163 -22.65 25.26 12.92
C HIS A 1163 -23.24 26.68 12.82
N ASP A 1164 -22.43 27.71 13.06
CA ASP A 1164 -22.79 29.13 13.06
C ASP A 1164 -22.43 29.86 11.75
N TRP A 1165 -22.01 29.13 10.70
CA TRP A 1165 -21.57 29.71 9.42
C TRP A 1165 -22.55 30.73 8.83
N LYS A 1166 -23.87 30.45 8.94
CA LYS A 1166 -24.93 31.29 8.39
C LYS A 1166 -24.99 32.62 9.11
N GLU A 1167 -24.95 32.60 10.44
CA GLU A 1167 -24.93 33.81 11.27
C GLU A 1167 -23.66 34.62 11.02
N VAL A 1168 -22.50 33.97 10.93
CA VAL A 1168 -21.22 34.62 10.66
C VAL A 1168 -21.26 35.36 9.32
N ILE A 1169 -21.76 34.75 8.25
CA ILE A 1169 -21.85 35.40 6.93
C ILE A 1169 -22.87 36.55 6.92
N GLN A 1170 -24.05 36.35 7.50
CA GLN A 1170 -25.11 37.37 7.54
C GLN A 1170 -24.72 38.60 8.35
N ASN A 1171 -23.99 38.42 9.45
CA ASN A 1171 -23.53 39.52 10.30
C ASN A 1171 -22.38 40.33 9.67
N ASN A 1172 -21.70 39.77 8.66
CA ASN A 1172 -20.47 40.37 8.10
C ASN A 1172 -20.56 40.72 6.61
N SER A 1173 -21.67 40.38 5.93
CA SER A 1173 -21.82 40.62 4.50
C SER A 1173 -23.28 40.70 4.07
N ALA A 1174 -23.54 41.26 2.89
CA ALA A 1174 -24.84 41.21 2.22
C ALA A 1174 -25.01 39.97 1.33
N TYR A 1175 -24.16 38.96 1.49
CA TYR A 1175 -24.18 37.76 0.67
C TYR A 1175 -25.44 36.93 0.97
N ASP A 1176 -26.12 36.49 -0.09
CA ASP A 1176 -27.31 35.65 0.04
C ASP A 1176 -26.91 34.23 0.47
N THR A 1177 -27.11 33.94 1.75
CA THR A 1177 -26.79 32.63 2.34
C THR A 1177 -27.64 31.49 1.79
N GLU A 1178 -28.80 31.76 1.17
CA GLU A 1178 -29.63 30.72 0.54
C GLU A 1178 -28.89 30.05 -0.64
N LEU A 1179 -27.95 30.76 -1.28
CA LEU A 1179 -27.10 30.22 -2.34
C LEU A 1179 -26.14 29.11 -1.85
N ILE A 1180 -25.79 29.13 -0.56
CA ILE A 1180 -24.98 28.08 0.08
C ILE A 1180 -25.89 26.98 0.60
N GLU A 1181 -26.99 27.35 1.26
CA GLU A 1181 -27.95 26.41 1.85
C GLU A 1181 -28.60 25.47 0.83
N THR A 1182 -28.80 25.94 -0.41
CA THR A 1182 -29.30 25.09 -1.51
C THR A 1182 -28.28 24.05 -2.02
N LEU A 1183 -27.01 24.18 -1.64
CA LEU A 1183 -25.92 23.27 -2.02
C LEU A 1183 -25.53 22.28 -0.89
N LEU A 1184 -25.76 22.67 0.37
CA LEU A 1184 -25.56 21.82 1.55
C LEU A 1184 -26.72 20.83 1.69
#